data_AF-A0A379E511-F1
#
_entry.id   AF-A0A379E511-F1
#
_cell.length_a   1.000
_cell.length_b   1.000
_cell.length_c   1.000
_cell.angle_alpha   90.00
_cell.angle_beta   90.00
_cell.angle_gamma   90.00
#
_symmetry.space_group_name_H-M   'P 1'
#
loop_
_entity.id
_entity.type
_entity.pdbx_description
1 polymer ?
#
loop_
_entity_poly.entity_id
_entity_poly.type
_entity_poly.pdbx_seq_one_letter_code
_entity_poly.pdbx_strand_id
1 'polypeptide(L)'
;MKKLISITILSLLSLFFGFSTATAQRIGFLIPNELLADDDEKAAQEWFENNAATLDGKILRPHDIININPSKTKVIWVNIDRVGLKKGSLPFDWDTISALSNYVKAGGNLYLTKEAAQIVSMIGRIESKYAPNIYGNGIGGNNPDTWGINGVIGSLYDHTCHAIYAGLRTGTFNYGHTVYPMIGDGIKEDHNCMWDFNCKSYELTETPDKVYDFETKTISSVLGTWQHVTDFACTGLIEFLPTGEYKGSVLVNGIGAYEFQQNKTNNLYQDNIWKLTYNSLSYLRDKDAAFPDEKDIHLSLDGTDNNITWKGVHPIEYVSAAIGEGLRTDGYSSYGIATTDMSGVKTKAVSFSIWCAIETYPIMNINEAENTPTYTTIAGDLDRTAKKGFSFQLSSQGDWRFVCYVGGWETILKSDSKLPTYTWNHLVATIDRNARKLILYHNGKQVAQRTINNDFTPGNGDIYIGKSRDELKAGPFNLNVFNGIIDDIDIYNKVLTHAEMDVKNDTPSFPVAATRFAKDQFRPIYHGMPAANWTNETHGLTYYNGKYHVFFQKNANGPYMAHLHWGHLTSKNLTDWTEERIAVAPGENYDLKGCWSGALMLVNGKPNIIYTGVDNARARIIQAEPVDEDLAEWNKKGVIIDGCPQGLSDDFRDPFYFEANGEKYIVVGAAKNGVGACTLHRLVNGTWSNDGKIFFQGTNTTMSGTFWEMPTVTRMGNKWLFTATPLNTGGGVRTLYWTGNINVDGTFNPDSPTPHQLELEGSSHDGYGLLSPSIMQKDGRTILMGIVPDKLRSEDNYDMGWAHTYSFPREVTLSADGMLMQKPYDVAVAGLRIGASVNKPAFQLNGTASLTPVSGRAFMVNATFSAAHAAFGIQFLDGAKVVVDPNDNSVTVNVAAMARRSNDNGTYNGVYRGFLPVNIRNTDVKLNIFFDHSILDVFVNDSYAFSVRLFPTDDAADGVSLFSDGMTTVRNVQASVIDNKGTTGVRLTSMRIPNGCKAVYNLQGEQMGNDMGNGRSLPHGLYIQNGKKRIVR
;
A
#
# COMPACT_ATOMS: atom_id res chain seq x y z
N MET A 1 58.32 -34.00 -51.93
CA MET A 1 57.19 -34.23 -52.86
C MET A 1 55.90 -33.82 -52.16
N LYS A 2 55.23 -32.82 -52.74
CA LYS A 2 53.83 -32.35 -52.56
C LYS A 2 53.04 -32.64 -51.27
N LYS A 3 52.54 -31.52 -50.73
CA LYS A 3 51.26 -31.27 -50.03
C LYS A 3 51.06 -31.84 -48.62
N LEU A 4 51.07 -30.91 -47.65
CA LEU A 4 50.21 -30.93 -46.47
C LEU A 4 49.78 -29.47 -46.18
N ILE A 5 48.58 -29.29 -45.60
CA ILE A 5 47.90 -28.06 -45.13
C ILE A 5 46.83 -27.48 -46.10
N SER A 6 45.54 -27.72 -45.78
CA SER A 6 44.43 -26.74 -45.76
C SER A 6 43.09 -27.45 -45.52
N ILE A 7 42.55 -27.34 -44.30
CA ILE A 7 41.14 -27.59 -43.94
C ILE A 7 40.75 -26.45 -42.98
N THR A 8 39.53 -25.92 -43.16
CA THR A 8 38.82 -24.87 -42.40
C THR A 8 38.89 -23.46 -43.03
N ILE A 9 37.72 -22.81 -43.08
CA ILE A 9 37.35 -21.47 -43.61
C ILE A 9 36.71 -21.49 -45.01
N LEU A 10 35.37 -21.44 -45.06
CA LEU A 10 34.59 -20.54 -45.94
C LEU A 10 33.10 -20.52 -45.51
N SER A 11 32.80 -19.70 -44.52
CA SER A 11 31.44 -19.30 -44.13
C SER A 11 31.49 -17.81 -43.73
N LEU A 12 31.54 -16.92 -44.72
CA LEU A 12 31.35 -15.48 -44.56
C LEU A 12 30.90 -14.82 -45.89
N LEU A 13 29.85 -14.01 -45.76
CA LEU A 13 29.38 -12.88 -46.59
C LEU A 13 28.69 -13.13 -47.95
N SER A 14 27.35 -13.13 -47.90
CA SER A 14 26.49 -12.27 -48.75
C SER A 14 25.21 -11.92 -47.97
N LEU A 15 25.34 -11.06 -46.96
CA LEU A 15 24.22 -10.26 -46.42
C LEU A 15 24.03 -9.07 -47.35
N PHE A 16 22.85 -8.92 -47.97
CA PHE A 16 22.08 -7.66 -48.09
C PHE A 16 20.85 -7.84 -49.02
N PHE A 17 19.67 -7.51 -48.46
CA PHE A 17 18.34 -7.24 -49.06
C PHE A 17 17.51 -8.37 -49.70
N GLY A 18 16.32 -8.62 -49.10
CA GLY A 18 15.11 -9.01 -49.85
C GLY A 18 14.16 -10.00 -49.17
N PHE A 19 13.14 -9.46 -48.48
CA PHE A 19 11.84 -10.05 -48.09
C PHE A 19 11.72 -10.90 -46.81
N SER A 20 10.84 -10.41 -45.93
CA SER A 20 10.23 -11.11 -44.80
C SER A 20 9.47 -12.35 -45.24
N THR A 21 9.61 -13.44 -44.51
CA THR A 21 8.57 -14.45 -44.42
C THR A 21 7.86 -14.24 -43.09
N ALA A 22 6.75 -13.52 -43.11
CA ALA A 22 5.74 -13.64 -42.07
C ALA A 22 5.39 -15.14 -41.93
N THR A 23 5.49 -15.69 -40.73
CA THR A 23 4.92 -17.00 -40.42
C THR A 23 3.41 -16.86 -40.60
N ALA A 24 2.87 -17.48 -41.66
CA ALA A 24 1.46 -17.38 -42.01
C ALA A 24 0.57 -17.85 -40.84
N GLN A 25 -0.25 -16.94 -40.32
CA GLN A 25 -1.19 -17.19 -39.23
C GLN A 25 -2.48 -17.76 -39.84
N ARG A 26 -2.70 -19.08 -39.76
CA ARG A 26 -3.82 -19.75 -40.45
C ARG A 26 -5.18 -19.42 -39.84
N ILE A 27 -6.23 -19.51 -40.66
CA ILE A 27 -7.63 -19.47 -40.22
C ILE A 27 -8.22 -20.89 -40.28
N GLY A 28 -8.90 -21.31 -39.23
CA GLY A 28 -9.60 -22.60 -39.16
C GLY A 28 -11.11 -22.46 -39.32
N PHE A 29 -11.76 -23.36 -40.05
CA PHE A 29 -13.23 -23.51 -40.05
C PHE A 29 -13.61 -24.81 -39.34
N LEU A 30 -14.23 -24.70 -38.17
CA LEU A 30 -14.54 -25.87 -37.33
C LEU A 30 -15.90 -26.46 -37.68
N ILE A 31 -15.90 -27.71 -38.14
CA ILE A 31 -17.11 -28.45 -38.46
C ILE A 31 -17.44 -29.44 -37.34
N PRO A 32 -18.69 -29.47 -36.81
CA PRO A 32 -19.16 -30.46 -35.85
C PRO A 32 -18.93 -31.94 -36.23
N ASN A 33 -19.02 -32.84 -35.24
CA ASN A 33 -18.94 -34.29 -35.46
C ASN A 33 -20.17 -34.85 -36.20
N GLU A 34 -21.31 -34.16 -36.12
CA GLU A 34 -22.52 -34.50 -36.87
C GLU A 34 -22.40 -34.04 -38.32
N LEU A 35 -23.00 -34.79 -39.25
CA LEU A 35 -23.12 -34.38 -40.65
C LEU A 35 -23.76 -33.00 -40.75
N LEU A 36 -23.22 -32.14 -41.61
CA LEU A 36 -23.83 -30.86 -41.96
C LEU A 36 -25.23 -31.14 -42.53
N ALA A 37 -26.25 -30.86 -41.74
CA ALA A 37 -27.64 -31.13 -42.11
C ALA A 37 -28.20 -29.97 -42.95
N ASP A 38 -27.85 -28.75 -42.57
CA ASP A 38 -28.40 -27.49 -43.07
C ASP A 38 -27.69 -27.00 -44.34
N ASP A 39 -28.38 -26.23 -45.19
CA ASP A 39 -27.83 -25.68 -46.43
C ASP A 39 -26.98 -24.42 -46.21
N ASP A 40 -27.24 -23.64 -45.16
CA ASP A 40 -26.42 -22.49 -44.79
C ASP A 40 -25.03 -22.90 -44.28
N GLU A 41 -24.96 -23.94 -43.42
CA GLU A 41 -23.67 -24.46 -42.93
C GLU A 41 -22.82 -25.02 -44.09
N LYS A 42 -23.45 -25.66 -45.08
CA LYS A 42 -22.78 -26.18 -46.28
C LYS A 42 -22.28 -25.05 -47.17
N ALA A 43 -23.09 -24.03 -47.41
CA ALA A 43 -22.71 -22.87 -48.20
C ALA A 43 -21.59 -22.06 -47.54
N ALA A 44 -21.59 -21.94 -46.20
CA ALA A 44 -20.50 -21.33 -45.44
C ALA A 44 -19.20 -22.12 -45.57
N GLN A 45 -19.27 -23.47 -45.47
CA GLN A 45 -18.11 -24.33 -45.71
C GLN A 45 -17.59 -24.18 -47.15
N GLU A 46 -18.47 -24.28 -48.14
CA GLU A 46 -18.09 -24.18 -49.56
C GLU A 46 -17.45 -22.82 -49.87
N TRP A 47 -18.02 -21.74 -49.33
CA TRP A 47 -17.41 -20.41 -49.44
C TRP A 47 -16.03 -20.37 -48.78
N PHE A 48 -15.86 -20.93 -47.59
CA PHE A 48 -14.56 -20.97 -46.91
C PHE A 48 -13.53 -21.76 -47.71
N GLU A 49 -13.89 -22.92 -48.23
CA GLU A 49 -13.02 -23.76 -49.07
C GLU A 49 -12.61 -23.05 -50.36
N ASN A 50 -13.55 -22.36 -51.02
CA ASN A 50 -13.28 -21.56 -52.21
C ASN A 50 -12.37 -20.35 -51.95
N ASN A 51 -12.31 -19.87 -50.69
CA ASN A 51 -11.46 -18.74 -50.28
C ASN A 51 -10.24 -19.16 -49.45
N ALA A 52 -10.00 -20.47 -49.25
CA ALA A 52 -8.97 -20.98 -48.36
C ALA A 52 -7.55 -20.52 -48.74
N ALA A 53 -7.26 -20.37 -50.05
CA ALA A 53 -5.97 -19.88 -50.51
C ALA A 53 -5.70 -18.42 -50.09
N THR A 54 -6.73 -17.57 -50.05
CA THR A 54 -6.62 -16.15 -49.68
C THR A 54 -6.63 -15.98 -48.15
N LEU A 55 -7.31 -16.88 -47.44
CA LEU A 55 -7.43 -16.85 -45.98
C LEU A 55 -6.30 -17.60 -45.25
N ASP A 56 -5.44 -18.34 -45.97
CA ASP A 56 -4.59 -19.39 -45.37
C ASP A 56 -5.43 -20.36 -44.51
N GLY A 57 -6.52 -20.83 -45.11
CA GLY A 57 -7.63 -21.54 -44.48
C GLY A 57 -7.42 -23.05 -44.35
N LYS A 58 -7.91 -23.64 -43.25
CA LYS A 58 -7.96 -25.09 -43.03
C LYS A 58 -9.30 -25.53 -42.42
N ILE A 59 -9.89 -26.61 -42.93
CA ILE A 59 -11.02 -27.30 -42.28
C ILE A 59 -10.53 -28.02 -41.02
N LEU A 60 -11.23 -27.81 -39.90
CA LEU A 60 -10.97 -28.41 -38.60
C LEU A 60 -12.15 -29.29 -38.16
N ARG A 61 -11.83 -30.36 -37.44
CA ARG A 61 -12.77 -31.21 -36.69
C ARG A 61 -12.52 -31.08 -35.19
N PRO A 62 -13.45 -31.50 -34.32
CA PRO A 62 -13.28 -31.44 -32.87
C PRO A 62 -11.95 -32.01 -32.35
N HIS A 63 -11.47 -33.12 -32.93
CA HIS A 63 -10.17 -33.70 -32.54
C HIS A 63 -8.95 -32.86 -32.98
N ASP A 64 -9.07 -32.03 -34.02
CA ASP A 64 -7.98 -31.15 -34.47
C ASP A 64 -7.70 -30.01 -33.48
N ILE A 65 -8.71 -29.59 -32.69
CA ILE A 65 -8.61 -28.41 -31.83
C ILE A 65 -8.11 -28.70 -30.41
N ILE A 66 -8.06 -29.97 -30.00
CA ILE A 66 -7.65 -30.36 -28.63
C ILE A 66 -6.24 -29.85 -28.28
N ASN A 67 -5.33 -29.81 -29.27
CA ASN A 67 -3.94 -29.34 -29.09
C ASN A 67 -3.57 -28.25 -30.11
N ILE A 68 -4.55 -27.50 -30.62
CA ILE A 68 -4.29 -26.49 -31.65
C ILE A 68 -3.51 -25.31 -31.05
N ASN A 69 -2.50 -24.85 -31.79
CA ASN A 69 -1.62 -23.78 -31.35
C ASN A 69 -2.06 -22.44 -31.96
N PRO A 70 -2.44 -21.43 -31.14
CA PRO A 70 -2.77 -20.09 -31.59
C PRO A 70 -1.73 -19.41 -32.48
N SER A 71 -0.43 -19.75 -32.34
CA SER A 71 0.63 -19.17 -33.17
C SER A 71 0.67 -19.75 -34.59
N LYS A 72 -0.02 -20.87 -34.84
CA LYS A 72 -0.11 -21.53 -36.15
C LYS A 72 -1.49 -21.38 -36.79
N THR A 73 -2.53 -21.40 -35.97
CA THR A 73 -3.90 -21.13 -36.38
C THR A 73 -4.44 -20.06 -35.45
N LYS A 74 -4.54 -18.83 -35.94
CA LYS A 74 -4.84 -17.65 -35.12
C LYS A 74 -6.32 -17.44 -34.90
N VAL A 75 -7.15 -17.84 -35.87
CA VAL A 75 -8.61 -17.69 -35.79
C VAL A 75 -9.26 -19.05 -36.01
N ILE A 76 -10.28 -19.37 -35.21
CA ILE A 76 -11.23 -20.45 -35.50
C ILE A 76 -12.61 -19.83 -35.72
N TRP A 77 -13.18 -20.09 -36.89
CA TRP A 77 -14.57 -19.76 -37.23
C TRP A 77 -15.47 -20.96 -36.94
N VAL A 78 -16.54 -20.71 -36.19
CA VAL A 78 -17.62 -21.65 -35.92
C VAL A 78 -18.92 -21.06 -36.42
N ASN A 79 -19.56 -21.72 -37.39
CA ASN A 79 -20.87 -21.35 -37.94
C ASN A 79 -21.86 -22.48 -37.66
N ILE A 80 -22.94 -22.18 -36.93
CA ILE A 80 -24.04 -23.13 -36.66
C ILE A 80 -25.35 -22.44 -37.00
N ASP A 81 -26.09 -23.03 -37.93
CA ASP A 81 -27.33 -22.48 -38.48
C ASP A 81 -28.25 -23.68 -38.74
N ARG A 82 -29.10 -24.07 -37.78
CA ARG A 82 -29.90 -25.31 -37.90
C ARG A 82 -31.35 -25.10 -37.51
N VAL A 83 -32.22 -25.47 -38.43
CA VAL A 83 -33.66 -25.53 -38.15
C VAL A 83 -33.96 -26.49 -36.99
N GLY A 84 -34.64 -25.97 -35.97
CA GLY A 84 -35.13 -26.72 -34.81
C GLY A 84 -34.10 -27.01 -33.71
N LEU A 85 -32.86 -26.49 -33.82
CA LEU A 85 -31.84 -26.69 -32.79
C LEU A 85 -32.26 -25.99 -31.49
N LYS A 86 -32.30 -26.72 -30.37
CA LYS A 86 -32.69 -26.13 -29.08
C LYS A 86 -31.54 -25.31 -28.50
N LYS A 87 -31.86 -24.13 -27.94
CA LYS A 87 -30.92 -23.33 -27.15
C LYS A 87 -30.18 -24.20 -26.12
N GLY A 88 -28.86 -24.09 -26.08
CA GLY A 88 -27.95 -24.86 -25.24
C GLY A 88 -27.61 -26.27 -25.77
N SER A 89 -28.13 -26.68 -26.92
CA SER A 89 -27.94 -28.03 -27.48
C SER A 89 -27.01 -28.02 -28.71
N LEU A 90 -25.95 -27.21 -28.69
CA LEU A 90 -25.01 -27.12 -29.80
C LEU A 90 -24.39 -28.50 -30.13
N PRO A 91 -24.07 -28.78 -31.41
CA PRO A 91 -23.55 -30.08 -31.87
C PRO A 91 -22.06 -30.31 -31.53
N PHE A 92 -21.64 -29.88 -30.33
CA PHE A 92 -20.29 -30.03 -29.81
C PHE A 92 -20.35 -30.68 -28.42
N ASP A 93 -19.48 -31.65 -28.19
CA ASP A 93 -19.30 -32.21 -26.85
C ASP A 93 -18.55 -31.23 -25.92
N TRP A 94 -18.58 -31.52 -24.62
CA TRP A 94 -17.94 -30.67 -23.62
C TRP A 94 -16.42 -30.61 -23.76
N ASP A 95 -15.79 -31.64 -24.33
CA ASP A 95 -14.35 -31.65 -24.60
C ASP A 95 -14.00 -30.63 -25.68
N THR A 96 -14.83 -30.51 -26.71
CA THR A 96 -14.68 -29.50 -27.77
C THR A 96 -14.86 -28.09 -27.22
N ILE A 97 -15.89 -27.85 -26.40
CA ILE A 97 -16.12 -26.56 -25.74
C ILE A 97 -14.94 -26.19 -24.84
N SER A 98 -14.43 -27.16 -24.08
CA SER A 98 -13.25 -26.97 -23.23
C SER A 98 -11.99 -26.65 -24.04
N ALA A 99 -11.80 -27.31 -25.19
CA ALA A 99 -10.70 -27.03 -26.11
C ALA A 99 -10.78 -25.61 -26.68
N LEU A 100 -11.97 -25.13 -27.05
CA LEU A 100 -12.20 -23.75 -27.48
C LEU A 100 -11.90 -22.74 -26.35
N SER A 101 -12.31 -23.03 -25.11
CA SER A 101 -11.96 -22.19 -23.95
C SER A 101 -10.45 -22.08 -23.79
N ASN A 102 -9.75 -23.21 -23.77
CA ASN A 102 -8.28 -23.24 -23.63
C ASN A 102 -7.57 -22.54 -24.79
N TYR A 103 -8.08 -22.68 -26.01
CA TYR A 103 -7.56 -22.00 -27.19
C TYR A 103 -7.63 -20.47 -27.06
N VAL A 104 -8.75 -19.94 -26.58
CA VAL A 104 -8.90 -18.49 -26.33
C VAL A 104 -8.01 -18.03 -25.18
N LYS A 105 -7.91 -18.80 -24.09
CA LYS A 105 -6.97 -18.51 -22.98
C LYS A 105 -5.51 -18.48 -23.44
N ALA A 106 -5.17 -19.26 -24.46
CA ALA A 106 -3.85 -19.30 -25.06
C ALA A 106 -3.57 -18.20 -26.10
N GLY A 107 -4.54 -17.31 -26.39
CA GLY A 107 -4.37 -16.18 -27.33
C GLY A 107 -4.91 -16.40 -28.73
N GLY A 108 -5.68 -17.48 -28.93
CA GLY A 108 -6.40 -17.76 -30.18
C GLY A 108 -7.72 -17.01 -30.25
N ASN A 109 -8.09 -16.55 -31.44
CA ASN A 109 -9.30 -15.75 -31.66
C ASN A 109 -10.46 -16.62 -32.17
N LEU A 110 -11.69 -16.32 -31.76
CA LEU A 110 -12.89 -16.98 -32.28
C LEU A 110 -13.76 -16.02 -33.08
N TYR A 111 -14.27 -16.49 -34.22
CA TYR A 111 -15.42 -15.90 -34.88
C TYR A 111 -16.59 -16.86 -34.71
N LEU A 112 -17.66 -16.42 -34.03
CA LEU A 112 -18.84 -17.22 -33.75
C LEU A 112 -20.03 -16.63 -34.48
N THR A 113 -20.67 -17.40 -35.35
CA THR A 113 -21.79 -16.91 -36.15
C THR A 113 -23.07 -17.70 -35.88
N LYS A 114 -24.21 -16.99 -35.92
CA LYS A 114 -25.55 -17.55 -35.73
C LYS A 114 -25.70 -18.26 -34.39
N GLU A 115 -26.19 -19.50 -34.33
CA GLU A 115 -26.46 -20.19 -33.07
C GLU A 115 -25.18 -20.49 -32.28
N ALA A 116 -24.00 -20.44 -32.92
CA ALA A 116 -22.69 -20.57 -32.27
C ALA A 116 -22.38 -19.43 -31.30
N ALA A 117 -23.10 -18.30 -31.35
CA ALA A 117 -22.97 -17.20 -30.41
C ALA A 117 -23.08 -17.65 -28.94
N GLN A 118 -23.82 -18.73 -28.65
CA GLN A 118 -23.96 -19.30 -27.31
C GLN A 118 -22.62 -19.75 -26.71
N ILE A 119 -21.65 -20.13 -27.56
CA ILE A 119 -20.33 -20.65 -27.16
C ILE A 119 -19.60 -19.64 -26.27
N VAL A 120 -19.78 -18.32 -26.46
CA VAL A 120 -19.09 -17.29 -25.66
C VAL A 120 -19.34 -17.45 -24.15
N SER A 121 -20.56 -17.83 -23.76
CA SER A 121 -20.90 -18.11 -22.35
C SER A 121 -20.48 -19.52 -21.93
N MET A 122 -20.54 -20.49 -22.84
CA MET A 122 -20.20 -21.89 -22.55
C MET A 122 -18.70 -22.10 -22.32
N ILE A 123 -17.84 -21.32 -22.99
CA ILE A 123 -16.39 -21.34 -22.78
C ILE A 123 -15.96 -20.55 -21.53
N GLY A 124 -16.90 -19.89 -20.85
CA GLY A 124 -16.66 -19.07 -19.66
C GLY A 124 -16.11 -17.67 -19.95
N ARG A 125 -16.12 -17.19 -21.21
CA ARG A 125 -15.62 -15.84 -21.55
C ARG A 125 -16.48 -14.75 -20.92
N ILE A 126 -17.79 -14.99 -20.76
CA ILE A 126 -18.70 -14.11 -20.00
C ILE A 126 -19.45 -14.93 -18.95
N GLU A 127 -19.90 -14.28 -17.87
CA GLU A 127 -20.77 -14.94 -16.90
C GLU A 127 -22.05 -15.44 -17.59
N SER A 128 -22.55 -16.60 -17.16
CA SER A 128 -23.74 -17.23 -17.74
C SER A 128 -24.98 -16.34 -17.71
N LYS A 129 -25.07 -15.41 -16.76
CA LYS A 129 -26.16 -14.44 -16.68
C LYS A 129 -26.20 -13.48 -17.86
N TYR A 130 -25.07 -13.23 -18.54
CA TYR A 130 -24.96 -12.37 -19.72
C TYR A 130 -25.03 -13.14 -21.05
N ALA A 131 -25.38 -14.43 -21.03
CA ALA A 131 -25.54 -15.21 -22.26
C ALA A 131 -26.63 -14.60 -23.18
N PRO A 132 -26.56 -14.79 -24.52
CA PRO A 132 -27.60 -14.34 -25.45
C PRO A 132 -28.99 -14.76 -24.97
N ASN A 133 -29.95 -13.85 -25.02
CA ASN A 133 -31.31 -14.06 -24.48
C ASN A 133 -32.40 -13.99 -25.56
N ILE A 134 -32.08 -13.52 -26.76
CA ILE A 134 -32.89 -13.68 -27.97
C ILE A 134 -32.40 -14.94 -28.69
N TYR A 135 -33.32 -15.84 -29.05
CA TYR A 135 -33.00 -17.08 -29.74
C TYR A 135 -34.12 -17.48 -30.72
N GLY A 136 -33.77 -17.71 -31.98
CA GLY A 136 -34.64 -18.23 -33.03
C GLY A 136 -34.01 -19.47 -33.68
N ASN A 137 -34.85 -20.41 -34.13
CA ASN A 137 -34.46 -21.69 -34.74
C ASN A 137 -35.54 -22.22 -35.71
N GLY A 138 -36.37 -21.33 -36.26
CA GLY A 138 -37.52 -21.70 -37.06
C GLY A 138 -37.18 -21.85 -38.54
N ILE A 139 -37.91 -22.70 -39.26
CA ILE A 139 -37.79 -22.98 -40.72
C ILE A 139 -38.00 -21.74 -41.64
N GLY A 140 -38.22 -20.57 -41.05
CA GLY A 140 -38.36 -19.35 -41.81
C GLY A 140 -39.68 -19.22 -42.57
N GLY A 141 -39.77 -18.14 -43.34
CA GLY A 141 -40.94 -17.81 -44.15
C GLY A 141 -40.62 -16.76 -45.21
N ASN A 142 -41.55 -16.57 -46.16
CA ASN A 142 -41.39 -15.57 -47.21
C ASN A 142 -41.52 -14.15 -46.63
N ASN A 143 -40.49 -13.32 -46.79
CA ASN A 143 -40.42 -11.96 -46.27
C ASN A 143 -39.90 -10.98 -47.36
N PRO A 144 -40.66 -9.90 -47.69
CA PRO A 144 -40.26 -8.94 -48.70
C PRO A 144 -39.25 -7.87 -48.22
N ASP A 145 -38.99 -7.77 -46.91
CA ASP A 145 -38.12 -6.73 -46.34
C ASP A 145 -36.64 -7.06 -46.52
N THR A 146 -35.79 -6.06 -46.72
CA THR A 146 -34.32 -6.25 -46.63
C THR A 146 -33.87 -6.34 -45.17
N TRP A 147 -33.16 -7.40 -44.79
CA TRP A 147 -32.52 -7.51 -43.47
C TRP A 147 -31.03 -7.16 -43.52
N GLY A 148 -30.48 -6.66 -42.43
CA GLY A 148 -29.10 -6.17 -42.39
C GLY A 148 -28.63 -5.78 -40.99
N ILE A 149 -27.51 -5.05 -40.95
CA ILE A 149 -26.86 -4.62 -39.72
C ILE A 149 -26.88 -3.10 -39.64
N ASN A 150 -27.23 -2.56 -38.47
CA ASN A 150 -27.01 -1.15 -38.17
C ASN A 150 -25.67 -0.98 -37.42
N GLY A 151 -24.71 -0.30 -38.05
CA GLY A 151 -23.39 -0.01 -37.47
C GLY A 151 -23.34 1.29 -36.66
N VAL A 152 -24.47 2.02 -36.54
CA VAL A 152 -24.58 3.25 -35.76
C VAL A 152 -25.60 3.07 -34.64
N ILE A 153 -25.13 2.84 -33.42
CA ILE A 153 -25.97 2.41 -32.28
C ILE A 153 -26.35 3.63 -31.44
N GLY A 154 -27.65 3.80 -31.18
CA GLY A 154 -28.15 4.90 -30.33
C GLY A 154 -27.85 6.31 -30.84
N SER A 155 -27.44 6.46 -32.12
CA SER A 155 -26.82 7.69 -32.67
C SER A 155 -25.56 8.17 -31.94
N LEU A 156 -25.01 7.36 -31.03
CA LEU A 156 -23.88 7.69 -30.16
C LEU A 156 -22.61 6.92 -30.56
N TYR A 157 -22.77 5.64 -30.91
CA TYR A 157 -21.67 4.76 -31.29
C TYR A 157 -21.64 4.55 -32.80
N ASP A 158 -20.67 5.15 -33.48
CA ASP A 158 -20.47 4.98 -34.92
C ASP A 158 -19.32 4.01 -35.20
N HIS A 159 -19.66 2.78 -35.58
CA HIS A 159 -18.70 1.75 -35.95
C HIS A 159 -18.52 1.60 -37.46
N THR A 160 -19.04 2.51 -38.28
CA THR A 160 -18.99 2.39 -39.75
C THR A 160 -17.56 2.38 -40.31
N CYS A 161 -16.60 2.93 -39.58
CA CYS A 161 -15.16 2.90 -39.89
C CYS A 161 -14.45 1.61 -39.42
N HIS A 162 -15.12 0.72 -38.67
CA HIS A 162 -14.51 -0.52 -38.19
C HIS A 162 -14.14 -1.43 -39.35
N ALA A 163 -13.00 -2.13 -39.23
CA ALA A 163 -12.43 -2.94 -40.32
C ALA A 163 -13.42 -3.98 -40.88
N ILE A 164 -14.31 -4.51 -40.06
CA ILE A 164 -15.33 -5.49 -40.49
C ILE A 164 -16.32 -4.92 -41.52
N TYR A 165 -16.58 -3.61 -41.49
CA TYR A 165 -17.50 -2.94 -42.42
C TYR A 165 -16.81 -2.43 -43.70
N ALA A 166 -15.48 -2.60 -43.81
CA ALA A 166 -14.71 -2.05 -44.92
C ALA A 166 -15.24 -2.53 -46.29
N GLY A 167 -15.69 -1.55 -47.09
CA GLY A 167 -16.13 -1.76 -48.46
C GLY A 167 -17.42 -2.57 -48.63
N LEU A 168 -18.21 -2.75 -47.57
CA LEU A 168 -19.59 -3.25 -47.68
C LEU A 168 -20.47 -2.21 -48.37
N ARG A 169 -21.46 -2.67 -49.13
CA ARG A 169 -22.51 -1.80 -49.67
C ARG A 169 -23.44 -1.38 -48.55
N THR A 170 -23.94 -0.15 -48.63
CA THR A 170 -24.91 0.42 -47.69
C THR A 170 -26.22 0.77 -48.38
N GLY A 171 -27.29 0.93 -47.61
CA GLY A 171 -28.58 1.46 -48.09
C GLY A 171 -29.43 1.98 -46.94
N THR A 172 -30.37 2.89 -47.22
CA THR A 172 -31.22 3.52 -46.19
C THR A 172 -32.56 2.81 -46.01
N PHE A 173 -33.10 2.22 -47.09
CA PHE A 173 -34.38 1.51 -47.13
C PHE A 173 -35.50 2.25 -46.38
N ASN A 174 -36.47 1.52 -45.79
CA ASN A 174 -37.57 2.10 -45.04
C ASN A 174 -37.21 2.47 -43.58
N TYR A 175 -35.92 2.44 -43.21
CA TYR A 175 -35.48 2.57 -41.81
C TYR A 175 -35.11 4.01 -41.42
N GLY A 176 -34.86 4.90 -42.38
CA GLY A 176 -34.53 6.30 -42.12
C GLY A 176 -33.06 6.57 -41.75
N HIS A 177 -32.23 5.53 -41.66
CA HIS A 177 -30.78 5.60 -41.45
C HIS A 177 -30.04 4.58 -42.32
N THR A 178 -28.73 4.78 -42.48
CA THR A 178 -27.87 3.90 -43.28
C THR A 178 -27.65 2.57 -42.57
N VAL A 179 -27.92 1.47 -43.27
CA VAL A 179 -27.68 0.10 -42.80
C VAL A 179 -26.84 -0.67 -43.83
N TYR A 180 -26.24 -1.77 -43.39
CA TYR A 180 -25.53 -2.72 -44.23
C TYR A 180 -26.48 -3.88 -44.57
N PRO A 181 -27.14 -3.88 -45.75
CA PRO A 181 -28.06 -4.95 -46.12
C PRO A 181 -27.31 -6.27 -46.32
N MET A 182 -27.86 -7.36 -45.79
CA MET A 182 -27.27 -8.71 -45.86
C MET A 182 -28.14 -9.68 -46.65
N ILE A 183 -29.48 -9.58 -46.54
CA ILE A 183 -30.41 -10.48 -47.25
C ILE A 183 -31.62 -9.72 -47.80
N GLY A 184 -31.86 -9.88 -49.11
CA GLY A 184 -32.95 -9.25 -49.87
C GLY A 184 -34.29 -9.97 -49.75
N ASP A 185 -35.26 -9.69 -50.62
CA ASP A 185 -36.57 -10.34 -50.61
C ASP A 185 -36.50 -11.86 -50.85
N GLY A 186 -37.29 -12.65 -50.12
CA GLY A 186 -37.31 -14.12 -50.30
C GLY A 186 -37.71 -14.90 -49.07
N ILE A 187 -37.48 -16.22 -49.07
CA ILE A 187 -37.64 -17.06 -47.89
C ILE A 187 -36.38 -16.90 -47.03
N LYS A 188 -36.57 -16.63 -45.74
CA LYS A 188 -35.49 -16.37 -44.78
C LYS A 188 -35.73 -17.10 -43.48
N GLU A 189 -34.66 -17.55 -42.85
CA GLU A 189 -34.71 -18.27 -41.59
C GLU A 189 -34.52 -17.32 -40.40
N ASP A 190 -35.35 -17.48 -39.36
CA ASP A 190 -35.20 -16.69 -38.13
C ASP A 190 -34.32 -17.45 -37.15
N HIS A 191 -33.01 -17.37 -37.40
CA HIS A 191 -31.95 -18.00 -36.59
C HIS A 191 -31.16 -16.98 -35.79
N ASN A 192 -31.87 -16.03 -35.16
CA ASN A 192 -31.28 -15.03 -34.28
C ASN A 192 -30.67 -15.67 -33.03
N CYS A 193 -29.49 -15.22 -32.62
CA CYS A 193 -28.92 -15.52 -31.31
C CYS A 193 -28.26 -14.27 -30.73
N MET A 194 -29.08 -13.39 -30.15
CA MET A 194 -28.76 -11.99 -29.88
C MET A 194 -28.97 -11.61 -28.40
N TRP A 195 -28.61 -10.38 -28.05
CA TRP A 195 -28.79 -9.79 -26.72
C TRP A 195 -29.82 -8.67 -26.75
N ASP A 196 -30.86 -8.81 -25.92
CA ASP A 196 -31.73 -7.73 -25.46
C ASP A 196 -31.21 -7.22 -24.10
N PHE A 197 -30.65 -6.02 -24.09
CA PHE A 197 -30.15 -5.34 -22.90
C PHE A 197 -31.27 -4.86 -21.96
N ASN A 198 -32.55 -4.98 -22.34
CA ASN A 198 -33.67 -4.78 -21.42
C ASN A 198 -33.90 -5.96 -20.47
N CYS A 199 -33.10 -7.03 -20.59
CA CYS A 199 -33.19 -8.17 -19.71
C CYS A 199 -32.84 -7.82 -18.27
N LYS A 200 -33.82 -7.92 -17.38
CA LYS A 200 -33.63 -7.66 -15.94
C LYS A 200 -32.54 -8.53 -15.31
N SER A 201 -32.28 -9.72 -15.84
CA SER A 201 -31.23 -10.61 -15.33
C SER A 201 -29.81 -10.12 -15.60
N TYR A 202 -29.61 -9.18 -16.52
CA TYR A 202 -28.29 -8.60 -16.77
C TYR A 202 -27.93 -7.55 -15.70
N GLU A 203 -28.89 -7.07 -14.91
CA GLU A 203 -28.66 -6.05 -13.88
C GLU A 203 -27.93 -4.81 -14.44
N LEU A 204 -28.29 -4.42 -15.67
CA LEU A 204 -27.77 -3.19 -16.29
C LEU A 204 -28.46 -1.97 -15.67
N THR A 205 -27.73 -0.87 -15.49
CA THR A 205 -28.27 0.38 -14.94
C THR A 205 -29.37 0.95 -15.83
N GLU A 206 -30.41 1.53 -15.23
CA GLU A 206 -31.48 2.23 -15.97
C GLU A 206 -31.03 3.62 -16.43
N THR A 207 -29.94 3.66 -17.20
CA THR A 207 -29.42 4.84 -17.90
C THR A 207 -29.65 4.65 -19.40
N PRO A 208 -29.84 5.72 -20.19
CA PRO A 208 -30.27 5.58 -21.58
C PRO A 208 -29.29 4.76 -22.43
N ASP A 209 -28.01 4.72 -22.04
CA ASP A 209 -26.95 3.94 -22.68
C ASP A 209 -26.66 2.63 -21.93
N LYS A 210 -27.31 1.56 -22.36
CA LYS A 210 -27.10 0.20 -21.83
C LYS A 210 -25.92 -0.52 -22.49
N VAL A 211 -25.44 -0.01 -23.63
CA VAL A 211 -24.27 -0.54 -24.33
C VAL A 211 -23.05 -0.34 -23.44
N TYR A 212 -22.83 0.87 -22.93
CA TYR A 212 -21.71 1.17 -22.04
C TYR A 212 -21.64 0.23 -20.81
N ASP A 213 -22.77 0.02 -20.14
CA ASP A 213 -22.80 -0.80 -18.91
C ASP A 213 -22.59 -2.29 -19.21
N PHE A 214 -23.12 -2.79 -20.34
CA PHE A 214 -22.84 -4.14 -20.80
C PHE A 214 -21.36 -4.31 -21.17
N GLU A 215 -20.82 -3.42 -22.01
CA GLU A 215 -19.41 -3.42 -22.44
C GLU A 215 -18.43 -3.41 -21.26
N THR A 216 -18.74 -2.61 -20.23
CA THR A 216 -17.93 -2.54 -19.00
C THR A 216 -17.97 -3.85 -18.22
N LYS A 217 -19.14 -4.47 -18.08
CA LYS A 217 -19.33 -5.71 -17.30
C LYS A 217 -18.78 -6.94 -18.01
N THR A 218 -18.77 -6.97 -19.34
CA THR A 218 -18.32 -8.12 -20.13
C THR A 218 -16.95 -7.93 -20.79
N ILE A 219 -16.37 -6.74 -20.70
CA ILE A 219 -15.13 -6.33 -21.38
C ILE A 219 -15.27 -6.58 -22.89
N SER A 220 -16.14 -5.82 -23.54
CA SER A 220 -16.50 -6.01 -24.95
C SER A 220 -16.72 -4.70 -25.69
N SER A 221 -16.85 -4.77 -27.01
CA SER A 221 -17.33 -3.69 -27.88
C SER A 221 -18.51 -4.17 -28.71
N VAL A 222 -19.62 -3.43 -28.64
CA VAL A 222 -20.87 -3.71 -29.37
C VAL A 222 -20.79 -3.04 -30.74
N LEU A 223 -20.57 -3.82 -31.78
CA LEU A 223 -20.22 -3.32 -33.11
C LEU A 223 -21.41 -3.15 -34.05
N GLY A 224 -22.58 -3.73 -33.74
CA GLY A 224 -23.77 -3.55 -34.56
C GLY A 224 -25.04 -4.18 -33.99
N THR A 225 -26.17 -3.55 -34.30
CA THR A 225 -27.52 -3.98 -33.93
C THR A 225 -28.29 -4.52 -35.14
N TRP A 226 -29.49 -5.06 -34.90
CA TRP A 226 -30.43 -5.35 -35.97
C TRP A 226 -30.78 -4.09 -36.76
N GLN A 227 -31.05 -4.18 -38.06
CA GLN A 227 -31.14 -2.99 -38.91
C GLN A 227 -32.17 -1.92 -38.46
N HIS A 228 -33.28 -2.34 -37.82
CA HIS A 228 -34.32 -1.41 -37.36
C HIS A 228 -34.10 -0.89 -35.92
N VAL A 229 -33.09 -1.39 -35.22
CA VAL A 229 -32.78 -1.01 -33.83
C VAL A 229 -31.88 0.21 -33.85
N THR A 230 -32.45 1.37 -33.53
CA THR A 230 -31.76 2.66 -33.46
C THR A 230 -31.41 3.10 -32.04
N ASP A 231 -31.86 2.34 -31.03
CA ASP A 231 -31.55 2.56 -29.62
C ASP A 231 -30.42 1.61 -29.15
N PHE A 232 -30.32 1.40 -27.83
CA PHE A 232 -29.29 0.60 -27.18
C PHE A 232 -29.79 -0.79 -26.75
N ALA A 233 -30.96 -1.25 -27.26
CA ALA A 233 -31.65 -2.39 -26.70
C ALA A 233 -31.16 -3.74 -27.25
N CYS A 234 -31.11 -3.91 -28.57
CA CYS A 234 -30.99 -5.23 -29.19
C CYS A 234 -29.76 -5.33 -30.11
N THR A 235 -28.75 -6.07 -29.68
CA THR A 235 -27.48 -6.23 -30.42
C THR A 235 -27.18 -7.68 -30.76
N GLY A 236 -26.47 -7.89 -31.88
CA GLY A 236 -26.06 -9.21 -32.33
C GLY A 236 -24.65 -9.28 -32.89
N LEU A 237 -23.97 -8.15 -33.07
CA LEU A 237 -22.57 -8.10 -33.49
C LEU A 237 -21.74 -7.50 -32.34
N ILE A 238 -20.99 -8.35 -31.62
CA ILE A 238 -20.23 -7.96 -30.42
C ILE A 238 -18.84 -8.60 -30.48
N GLU A 239 -17.82 -7.82 -30.18
CA GLU A 239 -16.48 -8.35 -29.89
C GLU A 239 -16.22 -8.39 -28.39
N PHE A 240 -15.93 -9.56 -27.84
CA PHE A 240 -15.42 -9.72 -26.49
C PHE A 240 -13.89 -9.65 -26.53
N LEU A 241 -13.32 -8.62 -25.90
CA LEU A 241 -11.90 -8.26 -26.00
C LEU A 241 -11.02 -9.21 -25.16
N PRO A 242 -9.68 -9.23 -25.32
CA PRO A 242 -8.81 -9.99 -24.43
C PRO A 242 -8.94 -9.55 -22.96
N THR A 243 -8.74 -10.49 -22.04
CA THR A 243 -8.67 -10.27 -20.59
C THR A 243 -7.43 -10.96 -20.01
N GLY A 244 -7.13 -10.75 -18.73
CA GLY A 244 -6.01 -11.45 -18.06
C GLY A 244 -6.11 -12.98 -18.11
N GLU A 245 -7.33 -13.54 -18.13
CA GLU A 245 -7.56 -14.98 -18.26
C GLU A 245 -7.72 -15.43 -19.72
N TYR A 246 -8.46 -14.67 -20.53
CA TYR A 246 -8.77 -15.00 -21.93
C TYR A 246 -7.96 -14.10 -22.87
N LYS A 247 -6.78 -14.56 -23.29
CA LYS A 247 -5.83 -13.75 -24.08
C LYS A 247 -6.26 -13.47 -25.53
N GLY A 248 -7.21 -14.22 -26.07
CA GLY A 248 -7.77 -14.04 -27.41
C GLY A 248 -9.11 -13.29 -27.41
N SER A 249 -9.45 -12.70 -28.56
CA SER A 249 -10.75 -12.05 -28.78
C SER A 249 -11.80 -13.04 -29.29
N VAL A 250 -13.07 -12.79 -28.95
CA VAL A 250 -14.22 -13.56 -29.45
C VAL A 250 -15.18 -12.59 -30.14
N LEU A 251 -15.17 -12.58 -31.48
CA LEU A 251 -16.14 -11.82 -32.27
C LEU A 251 -17.37 -12.68 -32.52
N VAL A 252 -18.55 -12.12 -32.25
CA VAL A 252 -19.83 -12.81 -32.39
C VAL A 252 -20.70 -12.06 -33.37
N ASN A 253 -21.29 -12.77 -34.34
CA ASN A 253 -22.38 -12.28 -35.19
C ASN A 253 -23.59 -13.23 -35.10
N GLY A 254 -24.50 -12.93 -34.18
CA GLY A 254 -25.75 -13.68 -33.96
C GLY A 254 -26.96 -13.12 -34.71
N ILE A 255 -26.77 -12.18 -35.64
CA ILE A 255 -27.84 -11.54 -36.40
C ILE A 255 -28.33 -12.52 -37.48
N GLY A 256 -29.59 -12.97 -37.41
CA GLY A 256 -30.27 -13.81 -38.39
C GLY A 256 -30.21 -13.34 -39.85
N ALA A 257 -29.95 -12.04 -40.12
CA ALA A 257 -29.69 -11.54 -41.47
C ALA A 257 -28.41 -12.12 -42.12
N TYR A 258 -27.52 -12.73 -41.34
CA TYR A 258 -26.33 -13.45 -41.79
C TYR A 258 -26.70 -14.89 -42.20
N GLU A 259 -27.29 -15.03 -43.39
CA GLU A 259 -27.76 -16.30 -43.97
C GLU A 259 -26.99 -16.55 -45.27
N PHE A 260 -26.12 -17.56 -45.29
CA PHE A 260 -25.20 -17.83 -46.40
C PHE A 260 -25.91 -18.29 -47.68
N GLN A 261 -27.07 -18.94 -47.55
CA GLN A 261 -27.84 -19.52 -48.63
C GLN A 261 -29.32 -19.16 -48.48
N GLN A 262 -29.72 -18.01 -49.03
CA GLN A 262 -31.13 -17.62 -49.04
C GLN A 262 -31.99 -18.67 -49.76
N ASN A 263 -32.94 -19.24 -49.03
CA ASN A 263 -33.85 -20.23 -49.57
C ASN A 263 -34.73 -19.61 -50.69
N LYS A 264 -34.63 -20.13 -51.92
CA LYS A 264 -35.49 -19.85 -53.11
C LYS A 264 -35.21 -18.61 -53.99
N THR A 265 -34.51 -17.57 -53.53
CA THR A 265 -34.18 -16.38 -54.34
C THR A 265 -32.68 -16.09 -54.38
N ASN A 266 -32.19 -15.48 -55.47
CA ASN A 266 -30.82 -14.98 -55.50
C ASN A 266 -30.70 -13.76 -54.59
N ASN A 267 -29.95 -13.89 -53.49
CA ASN A 267 -29.73 -12.79 -52.57
C ASN A 267 -28.91 -11.67 -53.24
N LEU A 268 -29.56 -10.52 -53.50
CA LEU A 268 -28.91 -9.33 -54.10
C LEU A 268 -27.74 -8.78 -53.26
N TYR A 269 -27.69 -9.14 -51.97
CA TYR A 269 -26.71 -8.68 -51.00
C TYR A 269 -25.69 -9.75 -50.58
N GLN A 270 -25.61 -10.88 -51.29
CA GLN A 270 -24.69 -11.97 -50.99
C GLN A 270 -23.24 -11.51 -50.82
N ASP A 271 -22.78 -10.58 -51.67
CA ASP A 271 -21.43 -10.01 -51.58
C ASP A 271 -21.14 -9.32 -50.23
N ASN A 272 -22.15 -8.74 -49.58
CA ASN A 272 -21.97 -8.12 -48.26
C ASN A 272 -21.75 -9.17 -47.17
N ILE A 273 -22.43 -10.33 -47.25
CA ILE A 273 -22.22 -11.45 -46.33
C ILE A 273 -20.79 -11.94 -46.51
N TRP A 274 -20.40 -12.29 -47.73
CA TRP A 274 -19.05 -12.77 -48.04
C TRP A 274 -17.96 -11.78 -47.59
N LYS A 275 -18.17 -10.48 -47.81
CA LYS A 275 -17.21 -9.45 -47.43
C LYS A 275 -17.15 -9.22 -45.93
N LEU A 276 -18.29 -9.21 -45.24
CA LEU A 276 -18.31 -9.13 -43.77
C LEU A 276 -17.57 -10.32 -43.15
N THR A 277 -17.80 -11.53 -43.67
CA THR A 277 -17.09 -12.74 -43.23
C THR A 277 -15.60 -12.61 -43.46
N TYR A 278 -15.18 -12.26 -44.68
CA TYR A 278 -13.77 -12.08 -45.02
C TYR A 278 -13.09 -11.03 -44.13
N ASN A 279 -13.74 -9.87 -43.96
CA ASN A 279 -13.20 -8.78 -43.14
C ASN A 279 -13.12 -9.18 -41.66
N SER A 280 -14.10 -9.91 -41.13
CA SER A 280 -14.12 -10.37 -39.74
C SER A 280 -13.01 -11.39 -39.46
N LEU A 281 -12.82 -12.35 -40.36
CA LEU A 281 -11.74 -13.33 -40.26
C LEU A 281 -10.36 -12.70 -40.40
N SER A 282 -10.20 -11.78 -41.36
CA SER A 282 -8.93 -11.07 -41.56
C SER A 282 -8.62 -10.13 -40.40
N TYR A 283 -9.62 -9.39 -39.90
CA TYR A 283 -9.50 -8.54 -38.73
C TYR A 283 -9.00 -9.35 -37.53
N LEU A 284 -9.61 -10.49 -37.22
CA LEU A 284 -9.18 -11.34 -36.11
C LEU A 284 -7.82 -12.02 -36.35
N ARG A 285 -7.47 -12.36 -37.60
CA ARG A 285 -6.18 -12.97 -37.90
C ARG A 285 -5.05 -11.96 -37.70
N ASP A 286 -5.27 -10.74 -38.18
CA ASP A 286 -4.26 -9.68 -38.17
C ASP A 286 -4.26 -8.93 -36.81
N LYS A 287 -5.18 -9.29 -35.90
CA LYS A 287 -5.23 -8.83 -34.52
C LYS A 287 -4.26 -9.61 -33.65
N ASP A 288 -3.14 -8.99 -33.31
CA ASP A 288 -2.27 -9.48 -32.24
C ASP A 288 -3.02 -9.52 -30.90
N ALA A 289 -2.65 -10.41 -29.99
CA ALA A 289 -3.30 -10.62 -28.68
C ALA A 289 -3.06 -9.48 -27.69
N ALA A 290 -2.99 -8.26 -28.20
CA ALA A 290 -2.71 -7.04 -27.48
C ALA A 290 -4.04 -6.36 -27.10
N PHE A 291 -4.15 -5.91 -25.85
CA PHE A 291 -4.76 -4.60 -25.56
C PHE A 291 -4.18 -3.63 -26.59
N PRO A 292 -4.92 -2.65 -27.16
CA PRO A 292 -4.37 -1.82 -28.23
C PRO A 292 -2.98 -1.29 -27.85
N ASP A 293 -1.96 -1.93 -28.42
CA ASP A 293 -0.56 -1.54 -28.28
C ASP A 293 -0.41 -0.30 -29.14
N GLU A 294 -0.78 0.83 -28.55
CA GLU A 294 -0.38 2.15 -29.03
C GLU A 294 0.78 2.70 -28.20
N LYS A 295 1.36 1.89 -27.30
CA LYS A 295 2.59 2.17 -26.59
C LYS A 295 3.78 1.52 -27.28
N ASP A 296 4.84 2.28 -27.48
CA ASP A 296 6.09 1.81 -28.08
C ASP A 296 7.09 1.35 -27.02
N ILE A 297 6.91 1.82 -25.79
CA ILE A 297 7.67 1.40 -24.62
C ILE A 297 6.68 1.14 -23.49
N HIS A 298 6.79 -0.03 -22.88
CA HIS A 298 6.12 -0.42 -21.65
C HIS A 298 7.16 -0.96 -20.67
N LEU A 299 7.15 -0.46 -19.44
CA LEU A 299 7.94 -0.99 -18.34
C LEU A 299 7.00 -1.58 -17.30
N SER A 300 7.00 -2.92 -17.18
CA SER A 300 6.26 -3.62 -16.13
C SER A 300 7.03 -3.53 -14.81
N LEU A 301 6.38 -3.03 -13.77
CA LEU A 301 6.98 -2.85 -12.45
C LEU A 301 6.59 -3.95 -11.46
N ASP A 302 6.12 -5.10 -11.97
CA ASP A 302 5.79 -6.31 -11.20
C ASP A 302 7.00 -7.23 -10.93
N GLY A 303 8.18 -6.82 -11.38
CA GLY A 303 9.42 -7.58 -11.22
C GLY A 303 9.67 -8.65 -12.31
N THR A 304 8.82 -8.73 -13.33
CA THR A 304 9.02 -9.65 -14.47
C THR A 304 9.84 -9.05 -15.61
N ASP A 305 9.99 -7.71 -15.66
CA ASP A 305 10.77 -7.02 -16.68
C ASP A 305 12.28 -7.12 -16.42
N ASN A 306 12.96 -7.89 -17.27
CA ASN A 306 14.40 -8.12 -17.17
C ASN A 306 15.26 -6.91 -17.63
N ASN A 307 14.64 -5.86 -18.19
CA ASN A 307 15.35 -4.65 -18.60
C ASN A 307 15.56 -3.67 -17.44
N ILE A 308 14.98 -3.95 -16.27
CA ILE A 308 15.07 -3.09 -15.10
C ILE A 308 16.13 -3.62 -14.13
N THR A 309 17.14 -2.81 -13.87
CA THR A 309 18.09 -3.06 -12.78
C THR A 309 17.59 -2.43 -11.51
N TRP A 310 17.19 -3.26 -10.55
CA TRP A 310 16.77 -2.82 -9.24
C TRP A 310 17.93 -2.58 -8.27
N LYS A 311 17.78 -1.58 -7.41
CA LYS A 311 18.72 -1.20 -6.36
C LYS A 311 17.96 -1.07 -5.04
N GLY A 312 18.58 -1.47 -3.94
CA GLY A 312 18.00 -1.39 -2.59
C GLY A 312 18.89 -2.12 -1.59
N VAL A 313 18.80 -1.74 -0.31
CA VAL A 313 19.47 -2.47 0.79
C VAL A 313 18.69 -3.72 1.20
N HIS A 314 17.37 -3.68 1.01
CA HIS A 314 16.46 -4.80 1.23
C HIS A 314 16.01 -5.42 -0.11
N PRO A 315 15.46 -6.65 -0.10
CA PRO A 315 14.77 -7.19 -1.26
C PRO A 315 13.71 -6.21 -1.78
N ILE A 316 13.62 -6.09 -3.11
CA ILE A 316 12.64 -5.23 -3.75
C ILE A 316 11.23 -5.74 -3.46
N GLU A 317 10.33 -4.81 -3.19
CA GLU A 317 8.96 -5.11 -2.82
C GLU A 317 8.01 -4.76 -3.96
N TYR A 318 7.15 -5.72 -4.27
CA TYR A 318 6.06 -5.57 -5.21
C TYR A 318 4.74 -5.73 -4.46
N VAL A 319 3.80 -4.83 -4.71
CA VAL A 319 2.53 -4.78 -4.01
C VAL A 319 1.41 -4.54 -5.01
N SER A 320 0.17 -4.86 -4.62
CA SER A 320 -1.00 -4.55 -5.44
C SER A 320 -1.01 -3.08 -5.83
N ALA A 321 -1.09 -2.82 -7.13
CA ALA A 321 -0.91 -1.50 -7.70
C ALA A 321 -2.14 -1.02 -8.49
N ALA A 322 -1.96 -0.01 -9.34
CA ALA A 322 -3.05 0.51 -10.15
C ALA A 322 -3.52 -0.57 -11.14
N ILE A 323 -2.58 -1.34 -11.67
CA ILE A 323 -2.81 -2.45 -12.57
C ILE A 323 -1.90 -3.59 -12.10
N GLY A 324 -2.48 -4.70 -11.64
CA GLY A 324 -1.69 -5.83 -11.15
C GLY A 324 -0.81 -5.49 -9.94
N GLU A 325 0.51 -5.62 -10.11
CA GLU A 325 1.53 -5.37 -9.09
C GLU A 325 2.53 -4.30 -9.56
N GLY A 326 3.01 -3.49 -8.62
CA GLY A 326 3.93 -2.39 -8.90
C GLY A 326 5.00 -2.25 -7.82
N LEU A 327 6.00 -1.44 -8.11
CA LEU A 327 7.15 -1.20 -7.24
C LEU A 327 6.74 -0.44 -5.98
N ARG A 328 6.97 -1.02 -4.80
CA ARG A 328 6.92 -0.32 -3.51
C ARG A 328 8.33 0.14 -3.13
N THR A 329 8.54 1.45 -3.10
CA THR A 329 9.81 2.02 -2.64
C THR A 329 9.86 2.18 -1.11
N ASP A 330 11.03 2.24 -0.50
CA ASP A 330 11.24 2.42 0.95
C ASP A 330 11.54 3.88 1.35
N GLY A 331 11.66 4.77 0.37
CA GLY A 331 11.94 6.19 0.57
C GLY A 331 13.41 6.57 0.77
N TYR A 332 14.36 5.60 0.83
CA TYR A 332 15.78 5.93 1.07
C TYR A 332 16.82 5.05 0.35
N SER A 333 16.45 3.88 -0.17
CA SER A 333 17.38 2.94 -0.79
C SER A 333 16.86 2.28 -2.06
N SER A 334 15.55 2.02 -2.15
CA SER A 334 15.00 1.20 -3.22
C SER A 334 14.60 2.03 -4.45
N TYR A 335 15.12 1.68 -5.63
CA TYR A 335 14.79 2.32 -6.90
C TYR A 335 15.13 1.41 -8.09
N GLY A 336 14.67 1.77 -9.29
CA GLY A 336 14.95 1.04 -10.54
C GLY A 336 15.66 1.91 -11.57
N ILE A 337 16.41 1.28 -12.47
CA ILE A 337 16.91 1.88 -13.71
C ILE A 337 16.57 0.93 -14.85
N ALA A 338 15.66 1.35 -15.72
CA ALA A 338 15.32 0.61 -16.93
C ALA A 338 16.18 1.11 -18.10
N THR A 339 16.74 0.19 -18.87
CA THR A 339 17.43 0.52 -20.12
C THR A 339 16.50 0.27 -21.30
N THR A 340 16.21 1.31 -22.06
CA THR A 340 15.21 1.29 -23.14
C THR A 340 15.76 1.90 -24.43
N ASP A 341 15.35 1.38 -25.58
CA ASP A 341 15.68 2.00 -26.86
C ASP A 341 14.75 3.18 -27.17
N MET A 342 15.27 4.40 -27.04
CA MET A 342 14.53 5.63 -27.32
C MET A 342 14.54 6.04 -28.79
N SER A 343 15.24 5.30 -29.68
CA SER A 343 15.38 5.68 -31.09
C SER A 343 14.07 5.63 -31.87
N GLY A 344 13.14 4.78 -31.43
CA GLY A 344 11.79 4.64 -31.99
C GLY A 344 10.80 5.70 -31.51
N VAL A 345 11.15 6.52 -30.52
CA VAL A 345 10.21 7.50 -29.94
C VAL A 345 10.02 8.69 -30.88
N LYS A 346 8.78 8.92 -31.32
CA LYS A 346 8.39 10.05 -32.14
C LYS A 346 8.60 11.35 -31.39
N THR A 347 9.10 12.35 -32.09
CA THR A 347 9.44 13.64 -31.50
C THR A 347 8.34 14.69 -31.63
N LYS A 348 7.31 14.42 -32.45
CA LYS A 348 6.22 15.37 -32.76
C LYS A 348 4.87 15.02 -32.13
N ALA A 349 4.65 13.77 -31.79
CA ALA A 349 3.41 13.26 -31.22
C ALA A 349 3.79 12.12 -30.27
N VAL A 350 3.89 12.44 -28.98
CA VAL A 350 4.31 11.47 -27.95
C VAL A 350 3.56 11.73 -26.65
N SER A 351 3.21 10.67 -25.93
CA SER A 351 2.62 10.74 -24.59
C SER A 351 3.41 9.89 -23.62
N PHE A 352 3.54 10.37 -22.39
CA PHE A 352 4.17 9.67 -21.27
C PHE A 352 3.11 9.43 -20.21
N SER A 353 3.00 8.19 -19.74
CA SER A 353 2.02 7.77 -18.75
C SER A 353 2.69 7.07 -17.57
N ILE A 354 2.19 7.31 -16.37
CA ILE A 354 2.65 6.65 -15.14
C ILE A 354 1.52 6.60 -14.12
N TRP A 355 1.40 5.46 -13.44
CA TRP A 355 0.62 5.33 -12.22
C TRP A 355 1.52 5.47 -10.99
N CYS A 356 1.06 6.21 -9.98
CA CYS A 356 1.72 6.25 -8.69
C CYS A 356 0.77 6.51 -7.52
N ALA A 357 1.17 6.07 -6.34
CA ALA A 357 0.54 6.41 -5.08
C ALA A 357 1.60 6.84 -4.07
N ILE A 358 1.35 7.89 -3.30
CA ILE A 358 2.35 8.50 -2.42
C ILE A 358 1.95 8.25 -0.97
N GLU A 359 2.86 7.73 -0.17
CA GLU A 359 2.64 7.63 1.29
C GLU A 359 3.00 8.96 1.96
N THR A 360 4.20 9.47 1.68
CA THR A 360 4.70 10.77 2.14
C THR A 360 5.48 11.48 1.06
N TYR A 361 5.56 12.82 1.15
CA TYR A 361 6.44 13.56 0.26
C TYR A 361 7.92 13.28 0.59
N PRO A 362 8.77 13.15 -0.45
CA PRO A 362 10.19 12.81 -0.30
C PRO A 362 10.98 13.93 0.39
N ILE A 363 12.14 13.63 0.95
CA ILE A 363 12.99 14.60 1.64
C ILE A 363 14.29 14.75 0.88
N MET A 364 14.49 15.86 0.19
CA MET A 364 15.70 16.07 -0.62
C MET A 364 16.82 16.78 0.13
N ASN A 365 16.45 17.53 1.17
CA ASN A 365 17.36 18.24 2.04
C ASN A 365 16.74 18.32 3.43
N ILE A 366 17.49 17.86 4.43
CA ILE A 366 17.04 17.79 5.83
C ILE A 366 16.76 19.17 6.46
N ASN A 367 17.33 20.22 5.87
CA ASN A 367 17.13 21.62 6.24
C ASN A 367 16.18 22.35 5.28
N GLU A 368 15.60 21.64 4.31
CA GLU A 368 14.74 22.25 3.31
C GLU A 368 13.43 22.67 3.94
N ALA A 369 13.13 23.96 3.83
CA ALA A 369 11.88 24.44 4.38
C ALA A 369 11.37 25.75 3.75
N GLU A 370 11.94 26.29 2.65
CA GLU A 370 11.45 27.55 2.07
C GLU A 370 11.67 27.75 0.55
N ASN A 371 10.69 28.43 -0.08
CA ASN A 371 10.55 29.10 -1.39
C ASN A 371 11.03 28.43 -2.69
N THR A 372 11.90 27.42 -2.64
CA THR A 372 12.38 26.71 -3.81
C THR A 372 12.25 25.21 -3.57
N PRO A 373 11.07 24.62 -3.78
CA PRO A 373 10.91 23.18 -3.67
C PRO A 373 11.95 22.47 -4.54
N THR A 374 12.71 21.57 -3.93
CA THR A 374 13.53 20.59 -4.64
C THR A 374 12.62 19.47 -5.14
N TYR A 375 13.04 18.81 -6.21
CA TYR A 375 12.22 17.83 -6.90
C TYR A 375 13.00 16.54 -7.05
N THR A 376 12.34 15.41 -6.75
CA THR A 376 12.81 14.10 -7.16
C THR A 376 12.06 13.62 -8.40
N THR A 377 12.72 12.77 -9.19
CA THR A 377 12.11 12.03 -10.29
C THR A 377 11.24 10.89 -9.74
N ILE A 378 9.97 10.86 -10.17
CA ILE A 378 9.11 9.67 -10.05
C ILE A 378 9.52 8.68 -11.13
N ALA A 379 9.55 9.12 -12.39
CA ALA A 379 10.13 8.37 -13.50
C ALA A 379 10.66 9.30 -14.61
N GLY A 380 11.73 8.89 -15.29
CA GLY A 380 12.21 9.52 -16.51
C GLY A 380 13.72 9.43 -16.74
N ASP A 381 14.15 9.87 -17.92
CA ASP A 381 15.54 9.84 -18.41
C ASP A 381 16.15 11.24 -18.59
N LEU A 382 15.60 12.25 -17.91
CA LEU A 382 15.99 13.66 -18.05
C LEU A 382 17.51 13.85 -17.87
N ASP A 383 18.17 14.34 -18.91
CA ASP A 383 19.59 14.73 -18.91
C ASP A 383 19.73 16.22 -19.21
N ARG A 384 19.97 17.00 -18.17
CA ARG A 384 20.13 18.46 -18.27
C ARG A 384 21.42 18.86 -18.97
N THR A 385 22.46 18.03 -18.90
CA THR A 385 23.76 18.29 -19.53
C THR A 385 23.66 18.07 -21.04
N ALA A 386 23.07 16.95 -21.46
CA ALA A 386 22.83 16.64 -22.85
C ALA A 386 21.65 17.44 -23.45
N LYS A 387 20.81 18.05 -22.59
CA LYS A 387 19.58 18.77 -22.95
C LYS A 387 18.56 17.86 -23.65
N LYS A 388 18.32 16.69 -23.07
CA LYS A 388 17.44 15.64 -23.61
C LYS A 388 16.57 14.99 -22.53
N GLY A 389 15.57 14.23 -22.96
CA GLY A 389 14.77 13.37 -22.10
C GLY A 389 13.58 14.07 -21.45
N PHE A 390 12.93 13.33 -20.57
CA PHE A 390 11.75 13.75 -19.82
C PHE A 390 11.81 13.29 -18.36
N SER A 391 10.96 13.86 -17.51
CA SER A 391 10.75 13.38 -16.14
C SER A 391 9.43 13.88 -15.56
N PHE A 392 8.68 12.98 -14.94
CA PHE A 392 7.71 13.33 -13.91
C PHE A 392 8.42 13.55 -12.59
N GLN A 393 8.12 14.66 -11.92
CA GLN A 393 8.83 15.09 -10.73
C GLN A 393 7.88 15.49 -9.59
N LEU A 394 8.29 15.20 -8.35
CA LEU A 394 7.57 15.50 -7.10
C LEU A 394 8.49 16.23 -6.12
N SER A 395 7.98 17.27 -5.47
CA SER A 395 8.72 18.01 -4.44
C SER A 395 8.46 17.52 -3.03
N SER A 396 9.33 17.93 -2.11
CA SER A 396 9.17 17.72 -0.67
C SER A 396 7.93 18.40 -0.06
N GLN A 397 7.26 19.28 -0.81
CA GLN A 397 6.05 19.99 -0.38
C GLN A 397 4.77 19.52 -1.11
N GLY A 398 4.90 18.52 -1.99
CA GLY A 398 3.81 17.97 -2.79
C GLY A 398 3.58 18.65 -4.13
N ASP A 399 4.38 19.66 -4.49
CA ASP A 399 4.36 20.22 -5.85
C ASP A 399 4.80 19.16 -6.84
N TRP A 400 4.15 19.08 -7.98
CA TRP A 400 4.53 18.12 -9.01
C TRP A 400 4.47 18.75 -10.40
N ARG A 401 5.29 18.17 -11.29
CA ARG A 401 5.52 18.73 -12.61
C ARG A 401 5.99 17.67 -13.60
N PHE A 402 5.83 17.99 -14.88
CA PHE A 402 6.48 17.30 -15.99
C PHE A 402 7.56 18.21 -16.59
N VAL A 403 8.75 17.66 -16.79
CA VAL A 403 9.89 18.34 -17.39
C VAL A 403 10.32 17.58 -18.64
N CYS A 404 10.56 18.29 -19.74
CA CYS A 404 11.13 17.69 -20.94
C CYS A 404 11.97 18.69 -21.73
N TYR A 405 12.78 18.21 -22.67
CA TYR A 405 13.47 19.05 -23.63
C TYR A 405 12.74 19.09 -24.98
N VAL A 406 12.46 20.30 -25.49
CA VAL A 406 11.92 20.54 -26.83
C VAL A 406 12.83 21.52 -27.59
N GLY A 407 13.41 21.07 -28.71
CA GLY A 407 14.41 21.84 -29.46
C GLY A 407 15.61 22.29 -28.63
N GLY A 408 16.06 21.46 -27.68
CA GLY A 408 17.18 21.75 -26.78
C GLY A 408 16.86 22.74 -25.65
N TRP A 409 15.60 23.17 -25.49
CA TRP A 409 15.15 24.01 -24.39
C TRP A 409 14.42 23.21 -23.33
N GLU A 410 14.80 23.40 -22.07
CA GLU A 410 14.05 22.83 -20.95
C GLU A 410 12.67 23.47 -20.87
N THR A 411 11.65 22.62 -20.82
CA THR A 411 10.26 23.02 -20.74
C THR A 411 9.61 22.33 -19.55
N ILE A 412 8.97 23.13 -18.70
CA ILE A 412 8.38 22.69 -17.44
C ILE A 412 6.88 22.98 -17.46
N LEU A 413 6.05 21.96 -17.21
CA LEU A 413 4.64 22.08 -16.87
C LEU A 413 4.46 21.73 -15.41
N LYS A 414 4.04 22.71 -14.61
CA LYS A 414 3.78 22.55 -13.19
C LYS A 414 2.26 22.53 -12.97
N SER A 415 1.77 21.65 -12.10
CA SER A 415 0.39 21.74 -11.60
C SER A 415 0.26 22.86 -10.56
N ASP A 416 -0.92 23.48 -10.50
CA ASP A 416 -1.28 24.45 -9.46
C ASP A 416 -1.74 23.77 -8.15
N SER A 417 -1.98 22.46 -8.17
CA SER A 417 -2.37 21.66 -7.01
C SER A 417 -1.28 20.70 -6.57
N LYS A 418 -1.22 20.43 -5.26
CA LYS A 418 -0.38 19.38 -4.70
C LYS A 418 -0.84 18.00 -5.19
N LEU A 419 0.09 17.06 -5.30
CA LEU A 419 -0.24 15.68 -5.63
C LEU A 419 -0.77 14.98 -4.36
N PRO A 420 -1.99 14.41 -4.36
CA PRO A 420 -2.57 13.82 -3.17
C PRO A 420 -1.85 12.54 -2.73
N THR A 421 -1.63 12.43 -1.42
CA THR A 421 -1.14 11.23 -0.74
C THR A 421 -2.27 10.23 -0.49
N TYR A 422 -1.96 8.94 -0.39
CA TYR A 422 -2.91 7.85 -0.13
C TYR A 422 -4.03 7.70 -1.18
N THR A 423 -3.79 8.16 -2.40
CA THR A 423 -4.67 7.96 -3.55
C THR A 423 -3.87 7.50 -4.76
N TRP A 424 -4.52 6.80 -5.70
CA TRP A 424 -3.94 6.55 -7.01
C TRP A 424 -3.90 7.85 -7.83
N ASN A 425 -2.76 8.06 -8.49
CA ASN A 425 -2.49 9.19 -9.35
C ASN A 425 -2.02 8.68 -10.70
N HIS A 426 -2.83 8.90 -11.73
CA HIS A 426 -2.46 8.68 -13.12
C HIS A 426 -1.94 10.00 -13.68
N LEU A 427 -0.65 10.06 -13.97
CA LEU A 427 -0.01 11.25 -14.51
C LEU A 427 0.28 11.03 -15.99
N VAL A 428 -0.27 11.90 -16.84
CA VAL A 428 -0.07 11.80 -18.29
C VAL A 428 0.42 13.13 -18.84
N ALA A 429 1.49 13.10 -19.63
CA ALA A 429 1.99 14.27 -20.34
C ALA A 429 1.97 14.02 -21.85
N THR A 430 1.33 14.89 -22.61
CA THR A 430 1.21 14.74 -24.07
C THR A 430 1.92 15.88 -24.80
N ILE A 431 2.74 15.55 -25.79
CA ILE A 431 3.42 16.48 -26.68
C ILE A 431 2.80 16.33 -28.08
N ASP A 432 2.15 17.39 -28.56
CA ASP A 432 1.69 17.55 -29.92
C ASP A 432 2.35 18.76 -30.55
N ARG A 433 3.42 18.53 -31.31
CA ARG A 433 4.11 19.60 -32.01
C ARG A 433 3.22 20.20 -33.10
N ASN A 434 2.41 19.44 -33.81
CA ASN A 434 1.61 19.99 -34.90
C ASN A 434 0.54 20.95 -34.37
N ALA A 435 -0.12 20.58 -33.27
CA ALA A 435 -1.04 21.47 -32.54
C ALA A 435 -0.33 22.52 -31.68
N ARG A 436 1.00 22.44 -31.55
CA ARG A 436 1.85 23.31 -30.72
C ARG A 436 1.49 23.25 -29.23
N LYS A 437 1.10 22.08 -28.74
CA LYS A 437 0.66 21.88 -27.35
C LYS A 437 1.56 20.87 -26.63
N LEU A 438 1.94 21.22 -25.41
CA LEU A 438 2.38 20.29 -24.37
C LEU A 438 1.35 20.40 -23.25
N ILE A 439 0.78 19.28 -22.81
CA ILE A 439 -0.32 19.23 -21.83
C ILE A 439 0.01 18.22 -20.75
N LEU A 440 -0.33 18.55 -19.51
CA LEU A 440 -0.21 17.68 -18.33
C LEU A 440 -1.60 17.37 -17.80
N TYR A 441 -1.84 16.10 -17.51
CA TYR A 441 -3.08 15.56 -16.99
C TYR A 441 -2.85 14.85 -15.65
N HIS A 442 -3.86 14.91 -14.80
CA HIS A 442 -3.99 14.15 -13.55
C HIS A 442 -5.34 13.45 -13.55
N ASN A 443 -5.36 12.12 -13.51
CA ASN A 443 -6.58 11.31 -13.54
C ASN A 443 -7.52 11.73 -14.70
N GLY A 444 -6.96 11.81 -15.90
CA GLY A 444 -7.65 12.23 -17.13
C GLY A 444 -7.96 13.74 -17.22
N LYS A 445 -7.85 14.50 -16.14
CA LYS A 445 -8.15 15.95 -16.14
C LYS A 445 -6.91 16.76 -16.50
N GLN A 446 -7.03 17.67 -17.47
CA GLN A 446 -5.97 18.63 -17.79
C GLN A 446 -5.71 19.56 -16.59
N VAL A 447 -4.46 19.61 -16.13
CA VAL A 447 -4.02 20.47 -15.00
C VAL A 447 -3.06 21.57 -15.42
N ALA A 448 -2.31 21.39 -16.52
CA ALA A 448 -1.42 22.42 -17.05
C ALA A 448 -1.24 22.27 -18.57
N GLN A 449 -0.91 23.39 -19.25
CA GLN A 449 -0.62 23.42 -20.67
C GLN A 449 0.45 24.47 -20.99
N ARG A 450 1.26 24.22 -22.02
CA ARG A 450 2.16 25.22 -22.61
C ARG A 450 2.17 25.12 -24.13
N THR A 451 2.41 26.24 -24.80
CA THR A 451 2.68 26.27 -26.25
C THR A 451 4.12 25.90 -26.55
N ILE A 452 4.34 24.99 -27.50
CA ILE A 452 5.66 24.56 -27.95
C ILE A 452 5.87 24.79 -29.44
N ASN A 453 7.12 25.08 -29.84
CA ASN A 453 7.50 25.37 -31.23
C ASN A 453 8.46 24.35 -31.84
N ASN A 454 9.03 23.47 -31.03
CA ASN A 454 10.07 22.54 -31.43
C ASN A 454 9.69 21.12 -31.03
N ASP A 455 10.32 20.15 -31.68
CA ASP A 455 10.12 18.74 -31.45
C ASP A 455 10.75 18.32 -30.10
N PHE A 456 10.16 17.30 -29.46
CA PHE A 456 10.73 16.63 -28.30
C PHE A 456 12.11 16.05 -28.62
N THR A 457 13.01 16.07 -27.64
CA THR A 457 14.36 15.50 -27.77
C THR A 457 14.49 14.29 -26.85
N PRO A 458 14.33 13.05 -27.36
CA PRO A 458 14.45 11.82 -26.56
C PRO A 458 15.79 11.73 -25.85
N GLY A 459 15.80 11.19 -24.63
CA GLY A 459 17.02 11.00 -23.85
C GLY A 459 17.81 9.77 -24.28
N ASN A 460 18.66 9.26 -23.39
CA ASN A 460 19.53 8.12 -23.68
C ASN A 460 18.86 6.76 -23.44
N GLY A 461 17.67 6.74 -22.83
CA GLY A 461 16.94 5.51 -22.52
C GLY A 461 17.24 4.89 -21.17
N ASP A 462 18.04 5.52 -20.30
CA ASP A 462 18.15 5.11 -18.90
C ASP A 462 17.03 5.77 -18.10
N ILE A 463 15.88 5.11 -18.02
CA ILE A 463 14.72 5.59 -17.28
C ILE A 463 14.94 5.27 -15.79
N TYR A 464 15.19 6.31 -15.00
CA TYR A 464 15.26 6.20 -13.54
C TYR A 464 13.85 6.13 -12.97
N ILE A 465 13.60 5.16 -12.10
CA ILE A 465 12.29 4.88 -11.49
C ILE A 465 12.42 5.02 -9.97
N GLY A 466 11.68 5.95 -9.38
CA GLY A 466 11.64 6.19 -7.94
C GLY A 466 12.84 6.95 -7.37
N LYS A 467 13.74 7.46 -8.21
CA LYS A 467 14.88 8.28 -7.79
C LYS A 467 15.33 9.19 -8.94
N SER A 468 15.88 10.36 -8.61
CA SER A 468 16.58 11.19 -9.60
C SER A 468 17.92 10.58 -10.04
N ARG A 469 18.41 10.96 -11.22
CA ARG A 469 19.73 10.53 -11.73
C ARG A 469 20.86 10.88 -10.77
N ASP A 470 20.91 12.15 -10.36
CA ASP A 470 21.92 12.62 -9.41
C ASP A 470 21.71 11.95 -8.04
N GLU A 471 22.79 11.72 -7.31
CA GLU A 471 22.72 11.17 -5.97
C GLU A 471 22.73 12.29 -4.93
N LEU A 472 21.79 12.25 -3.99
CA LEU A 472 21.73 13.16 -2.86
C LEU A 472 21.61 12.34 -1.59
N LYS A 473 22.54 12.53 -0.65
CA LYS A 473 22.64 11.73 0.57
C LYS A 473 22.75 12.58 1.84
N ALA A 474 22.23 12.03 2.93
CA ALA A 474 22.58 12.42 4.30
C ALA A 474 23.10 11.17 5.02
N GLY A 475 24.40 11.13 5.33
CA GLY A 475 25.04 9.90 5.76
C GLY A 475 24.86 8.79 4.72
N PRO A 476 24.40 7.58 5.09
CA PRO A 476 24.17 6.48 4.15
C PRO A 476 22.84 6.58 3.38
N PHE A 477 21.92 7.46 3.78
CA PHE A 477 20.55 7.50 3.25
C PHE A 477 20.47 8.33 1.97
N ASN A 478 19.84 7.81 0.91
CA ASN A 478 19.49 8.64 -0.23
C ASN A 478 18.26 9.47 0.13
N LEU A 479 18.39 10.78 -0.01
CA LEU A 479 17.33 11.74 0.25
C LEU A 479 16.34 11.78 -0.92
N ASN A 480 16.85 11.64 -2.14
CA ASN A 480 16.05 11.81 -3.35
C ASN A 480 15.35 10.57 -3.88
N VAL A 481 14.82 9.76 -2.98
CA VAL A 481 14.05 8.57 -3.32
C VAL A 481 12.56 8.85 -3.06
N PHE A 482 11.74 8.48 -4.03
CA PHE A 482 10.28 8.52 -3.91
C PHE A 482 9.83 7.58 -2.79
N ASN A 483 8.84 7.96 -1.97
CA ASN A 483 8.23 7.07 -0.98
C ASN A 483 6.77 6.75 -1.34
N GLY A 484 6.56 5.60 -1.97
CA GLY A 484 5.22 5.16 -2.36
C GLY A 484 5.22 3.95 -3.28
N ILE A 485 4.20 3.87 -4.13
CA ILE A 485 4.06 2.84 -5.17
C ILE A 485 4.18 3.51 -6.55
N ILE A 486 4.94 2.91 -7.45
CA ILE A 486 5.04 3.30 -8.86
C ILE A 486 4.63 2.10 -9.71
N ASP A 487 3.84 2.35 -10.75
CA ASP A 487 3.25 1.33 -11.60
C ASP A 487 3.12 1.81 -13.05
N ASP A 488 3.11 0.85 -13.98
CA ASP A 488 2.84 1.00 -15.42
C ASP A 488 3.40 2.29 -16.07
N ILE A 489 4.71 2.29 -16.34
CA ILE A 489 5.36 3.39 -17.06
C ILE A 489 5.29 3.10 -18.56
N ASP A 490 4.54 3.95 -19.27
CA ASP A 490 4.29 3.78 -20.70
C ASP A 490 4.67 5.02 -21.52
N ILE A 491 5.25 4.81 -22.70
CA ILE A 491 5.52 5.86 -23.70
C ILE A 491 4.84 5.51 -25.02
N TYR A 492 3.99 6.41 -25.51
CA TYR A 492 3.16 6.24 -26.70
C TYR A 492 3.62 7.17 -27.81
N ASN A 493 3.82 6.68 -29.03
CA ASN A 493 4.11 7.48 -30.24
C ASN A 493 2.87 8.13 -30.85
N LYS A 494 1.98 8.60 -29.98
CA LYS A 494 0.79 9.36 -30.31
C LYS A 494 0.42 10.30 -29.15
N VAL A 495 -0.53 11.17 -29.42
CA VAL A 495 -1.15 12.02 -28.42
C VAL A 495 -2.34 11.26 -27.85
N LEU A 496 -2.30 10.91 -26.56
CA LEU A 496 -3.42 10.26 -25.89
C LEU A 496 -4.62 11.21 -25.79
N THR A 497 -5.80 10.66 -26.01
CA THR A 497 -7.09 11.31 -25.78
C THR A 497 -7.55 11.10 -24.34
N HIS A 498 -8.52 11.90 -23.89
CA HIS A 498 -9.07 11.76 -22.54
C HIS A 498 -9.67 10.37 -22.26
N ALA A 499 -10.28 9.73 -23.27
CA ALA A 499 -10.90 8.40 -23.12
C ALA A 499 -9.86 7.28 -22.92
N GLU A 500 -8.59 7.53 -23.22
CA GLU A 500 -7.48 6.59 -23.07
C GLU A 500 -6.71 6.82 -21.77
N MET A 501 -7.19 7.74 -20.92
CA MET A 501 -6.60 8.05 -19.62
C MET A 501 -7.50 7.52 -18.51
N ASP A 502 -7.15 6.34 -18.00
CA ASP A 502 -7.91 5.68 -16.94
C ASP A 502 -7.92 6.47 -15.62
N VAL A 503 -8.93 6.18 -14.79
CA VAL A 503 -9.08 6.72 -13.43
C VAL A 503 -9.37 5.57 -12.48
N LYS A 504 -8.73 5.60 -11.31
CA LYS A 504 -8.86 4.55 -10.29
C LYS A 504 -9.31 5.17 -8.97
N ASN A 505 -10.39 4.61 -8.40
CA ASN A 505 -11.09 5.15 -7.23
C ASN A 505 -10.94 4.30 -5.96
N ASP A 506 -10.27 3.14 -6.03
CA ASP A 506 -9.93 2.38 -4.83
C ASP A 506 -8.74 3.04 -4.10
N THR A 507 -8.50 2.60 -2.87
CA THR A 507 -7.45 3.19 -2.03
C THR A 507 -6.17 2.34 -2.09
N PRO A 508 -5.01 2.93 -2.42
CA PRO A 508 -3.74 2.23 -2.34
C PRO A 508 -3.42 1.82 -0.90
N SER A 509 -2.78 0.66 -0.74
CA SER A 509 -2.23 0.21 0.53
C SER A 509 -0.71 0.18 0.45
N PHE A 510 -0.02 0.61 1.51
CA PHE A 510 1.45 0.69 1.55
C PHE A 510 2.06 -0.36 2.48
N PRO A 511 1.83 -1.67 2.30
CA PRO A 511 2.35 -2.66 3.22
C PRO A 511 3.89 -2.66 3.21
N VAL A 512 4.48 -3.03 4.34
CA VAL A 512 5.90 -3.37 4.45
C VAL A 512 5.99 -4.88 4.46
N ALA A 513 6.73 -5.45 3.51
CA ALA A 513 6.79 -6.90 3.39
C ALA A 513 7.52 -7.52 4.58
N ALA A 514 6.96 -8.60 5.16
CA ALA A 514 7.62 -9.32 6.26
C ALA A 514 8.99 -9.89 5.85
N THR A 515 9.18 -10.15 4.55
CA THR A 515 10.45 -10.59 3.96
C THR A 515 11.58 -9.58 4.11
N ARG A 516 11.27 -8.27 4.22
CA ARG A 516 12.24 -7.19 4.47
C ARG A 516 13.10 -7.47 5.71
N PHE A 517 12.47 -7.96 6.77
CA PHE A 517 13.10 -8.20 8.07
C PHE A 517 13.30 -9.67 8.39
N ALA A 518 13.11 -10.59 7.43
CA ALA A 518 13.19 -12.03 7.69
C ALA A 518 14.56 -12.50 8.20
N LYS A 519 15.62 -11.71 7.97
CA LYS A 519 16.98 -11.96 8.46
C LYS A 519 17.43 -11.00 9.57
N ASP A 520 16.53 -10.14 10.05
CA ASP A 520 16.84 -9.18 11.10
C ASP A 520 16.68 -9.83 12.48
N GLN A 521 17.81 -10.30 13.02
CA GLN A 521 17.86 -10.90 14.35
C GLN A 521 17.65 -9.91 15.50
N PHE A 522 17.67 -8.60 15.26
CA PHE A 522 17.52 -7.56 16.27
C PHE A 522 16.09 -7.06 16.39
N ARG A 523 15.21 -7.38 15.44
CA ARG A 523 13.86 -6.83 15.38
C ARG A 523 12.97 -7.35 16.54
N PRO A 524 12.51 -6.46 17.43
CA PRO A 524 11.53 -6.83 18.46
C PRO A 524 10.22 -7.35 17.86
N ILE A 525 9.54 -8.26 18.56
CA ILE A 525 8.30 -8.89 18.09
C ILE A 525 7.08 -8.60 18.97
N TYR A 526 7.27 -8.04 20.17
CA TYR A 526 6.17 -7.65 21.07
C TYR A 526 6.30 -6.25 21.69
N HIS A 527 7.45 -5.59 21.56
CA HIS A 527 7.59 -4.16 21.86
C HIS A 527 6.99 -3.29 20.75
N GLY A 528 6.46 -2.12 21.12
CA GLY A 528 5.95 -1.17 20.14
C GLY A 528 7.10 -0.55 19.32
N MET A 529 6.91 -0.47 18.00
CA MET A 529 7.83 0.15 17.05
C MET A 529 7.07 0.42 15.74
N PRO A 530 7.55 1.27 14.81
CA PRO A 530 6.94 1.38 13.50
C PRO A 530 7.17 0.11 12.67
N ALA A 531 6.36 -0.09 11.63
CA ALA A 531 6.54 -1.19 10.68
C ALA A 531 7.89 -1.10 9.95
N ALA A 532 8.38 0.11 9.67
CA ALA A 532 9.71 0.39 9.16
C ALA A 532 10.15 1.82 9.52
N ASN A 533 11.39 2.16 9.18
CA ASN A 533 11.93 3.51 9.24
C ASN A 533 12.12 4.02 10.68
N TRP A 534 12.05 5.35 10.86
CA TRP A 534 12.48 5.99 12.09
C TRP A 534 11.29 6.29 13.02
N THR A 535 11.47 6.01 14.31
CA THR A 535 10.60 6.54 15.36
C THR A 535 11.38 7.31 16.42
N ASN A 536 10.72 8.25 17.11
CA ASN A 536 11.24 8.84 18.33
C ASN A 536 10.21 8.83 19.48
N GLU A 537 9.93 9.95 20.13
CA GLU A 537 9.12 9.94 21.35
C GLU A 537 7.71 9.40 21.10
N THR A 538 7.15 8.71 22.09
CA THR A 538 5.74 8.34 22.11
C THR A 538 4.91 9.53 22.56
N HIS A 539 3.80 9.80 21.88
CA HIS A 539 2.82 10.81 22.24
C HIS A 539 1.42 10.20 22.34
N GLY A 540 0.56 10.80 23.15
CA GLY A 540 -0.87 10.52 23.06
C GLY A 540 -1.28 9.06 23.32
N LEU A 541 -0.54 8.33 24.17
CA LEU A 541 -1.00 7.02 24.65
C LEU A 541 -2.42 7.17 25.21
N THR A 542 -3.38 6.43 24.68
CA THR A 542 -4.77 6.48 25.12
C THR A 542 -5.50 5.17 24.84
N TYR A 543 -6.61 4.93 25.54
CA TYR A 543 -7.53 3.86 25.21
C TYR A 543 -8.84 4.47 24.71
N TYR A 544 -9.13 4.26 23.43
CA TYR A 544 -10.29 4.82 22.75
C TYR A 544 -10.92 3.78 21.82
N ASN A 545 -12.25 3.79 21.73
CA ASN A 545 -13.01 2.90 20.84
C ASN A 545 -12.55 1.42 20.84
N GLY A 546 -12.27 0.89 22.03
CA GLY A 546 -11.89 -0.52 22.23
C GLY A 546 -10.44 -0.88 21.93
N LYS A 547 -9.56 0.09 21.62
CA LYS A 547 -8.14 -0.12 21.31
C LYS A 547 -7.26 0.83 22.13
N TYR A 548 -6.02 0.42 22.36
CA TYR A 548 -4.94 1.32 22.74
C TYR A 548 -4.42 2.01 21.48
N HIS A 549 -4.20 3.32 21.56
CA HIS A 549 -3.60 4.14 20.51
C HIS A 549 -2.32 4.76 21.07
N VAL A 550 -1.27 4.78 20.25
CA VAL A 550 0.02 5.42 20.55
C VAL A 550 0.44 6.19 19.31
N PHE A 551 0.58 7.50 19.44
CA PHE A 551 1.15 8.33 18.40
C PHE A 551 2.65 8.48 18.65
N PHE A 552 3.41 8.89 17.63
CA PHE A 552 4.86 9.02 17.76
C PHE A 552 5.45 9.88 16.65
N GLN A 553 6.63 10.46 16.90
CA GLN A 553 7.38 11.11 15.80
C GLN A 553 7.83 10.05 14.79
N LYS A 554 7.48 10.24 13.52
CA LYS A 554 7.85 9.34 12.41
C LYS A 554 8.59 10.09 11.32
N ASN A 555 9.63 9.48 10.77
CA ASN A 555 10.06 9.79 9.41
C ASN A 555 9.77 8.58 8.52
N ALA A 556 8.82 8.72 7.60
CA ALA A 556 8.45 7.65 6.68
C ALA A 556 9.41 7.50 5.49
N ASN A 557 10.32 8.46 5.27
CA ASN A 557 11.28 8.43 4.17
C ASN A 557 12.61 7.77 4.54
N GLY A 558 12.68 7.06 5.67
CA GLY A 558 13.84 6.26 6.06
C GLY A 558 14.20 6.35 7.55
N PRO A 559 15.16 5.53 8.02
CA PRO A 559 15.49 5.40 9.43
C PRO A 559 16.44 6.50 9.93
N TYR A 560 16.08 7.78 9.70
CA TYR A 560 16.81 8.97 10.13
C TYR A 560 15.86 10.11 10.54
N MET A 561 16.35 11.03 11.38
CA MET A 561 15.56 12.16 11.88
C MET A 561 15.47 13.29 10.84
N ALA A 562 14.33 13.43 10.16
CA ALA A 562 13.99 14.55 9.30
C ALA A 562 12.48 14.60 9.01
N HIS A 563 11.95 15.78 8.65
CA HIS A 563 10.58 16.01 8.15
C HIS A 563 9.52 15.22 8.95
N LEU A 564 9.41 15.56 10.24
CA LEU A 564 8.68 14.74 11.21
C LEU A 564 7.18 14.72 10.97
N HIS A 565 6.61 13.53 11.04
CA HIS A 565 5.18 13.23 10.99
C HIS A 565 4.72 12.69 12.35
N TRP A 566 3.41 12.59 12.56
CA TRP A 566 2.84 11.75 13.62
C TRP A 566 2.47 10.38 13.06
N GLY A 567 3.28 9.36 13.35
CA GLY A 567 2.89 7.97 13.17
C GLY A 567 1.83 7.56 14.19
N HIS A 568 1.15 6.44 13.94
CA HIS A 568 0.05 5.95 14.77
C HIS A 568 0.10 4.42 14.89
N LEU A 569 0.29 3.91 16.10
CA LEU A 569 0.14 2.50 16.42
C LEU A 569 -1.17 2.24 17.16
N THR A 570 -1.82 1.13 16.85
CA THR A 570 -2.92 0.58 17.66
C THR A 570 -2.61 -0.81 18.17
N SER A 571 -3.21 -1.16 19.30
CA SER A 571 -3.18 -2.51 19.85
C SER A 571 -4.42 -2.81 20.68
N LYS A 572 -4.79 -4.08 20.81
CA LYS A 572 -5.83 -4.52 21.75
C LYS A 572 -5.27 -4.88 23.13
N ASN A 573 -3.98 -5.15 23.21
CA ASN A 573 -3.31 -5.73 24.37
C ASN A 573 -1.91 -5.15 24.61
N LEU A 574 -1.48 -4.13 23.87
CA LEU A 574 -0.16 -3.48 23.94
C LEU A 574 1.04 -4.39 23.59
N THR A 575 0.78 -5.51 22.92
CA THR A 575 1.83 -6.46 22.45
C THR A 575 1.61 -6.86 20.99
N ASP A 576 0.35 -6.97 20.55
CA ASP A 576 -0.01 -7.11 19.14
C ASP A 576 -0.24 -5.72 18.53
N TRP A 577 0.79 -5.16 17.90
CA TRP A 577 0.75 -3.81 17.33
C TRP A 577 0.36 -3.80 15.84
N THR A 578 -0.32 -2.75 15.43
CA THR A 578 -0.69 -2.44 14.04
C THR A 578 -0.36 -0.97 13.80
N GLU A 579 0.31 -0.65 12.69
CA GLU A 579 0.57 0.74 12.31
C GLU A 579 -0.56 1.16 11.41
N GLU A 580 -1.23 2.21 11.82
CA GLU A 580 -2.28 2.84 11.07
C GLU A 580 -1.67 3.89 10.13
N ARG A 581 -2.53 4.55 9.36
CA ARG A 581 -2.14 5.70 8.54
C ARG A 581 -1.44 6.76 9.39
N ILE A 582 -0.49 7.47 8.79
CA ILE A 582 0.11 8.66 9.41
C ILE A 582 -1.00 9.64 9.79
N ALA A 583 -1.05 10.01 11.07
CA ALA A 583 -2.11 10.84 11.64
C ALA A 583 -1.98 12.30 11.19
N VAL A 584 -0.76 12.86 11.24
CA VAL A 584 -0.48 14.24 10.83
C VAL A 584 0.82 14.30 10.04
N ALA A 585 0.79 14.96 8.89
CA ALA A 585 1.93 15.16 8.01
C ALA A 585 2.23 16.67 7.83
N PRO A 586 3.50 17.07 7.68
CA PRO A 586 3.87 18.44 7.29
C PRO A 586 3.19 18.88 5.99
N GLY A 587 2.81 20.16 5.89
CA GLY A 587 2.32 20.70 4.61
C GLY A 587 1.62 22.05 4.68
N GLU A 588 1.30 22.53 5.88
CA GLU A 588 0.74 23.85 6.12
C GLU A 588 1.85 24.83 6.45
N ASN A 589 1.63 26.13 6.22
CA ASN A 589 2.66 27.16 6.42
C ASN A 589 3.26 27.22 7.84
N TYR A 590 2.58 26.65 8.85
CA TYR A 590 3.01 26.60 10.23
C TYR A 590 3.69 25.29 10.64
N ASP A 591 3.76 24.30 9.76
CA ASP A 591 4.40 23.02 10.02
C ASP A 591 5.22 22.46 8.84
N LEU A 592 5.58 23.30 7.87
CA LEU A 592 6.35 22.92 6.68
C LEU A 592 7.64 22.16 7.01
N LYS A 593 8.32 22.49 8.11
CA LYS A 593 9.55 21.82 8.52
C LYS A 593 9.28 20.52 9.27
N GLY A 594 8.15 20.41 9.96
CA GLY A 594 7.80 19.21 10.71
C GLY A 594 6.60 19.40 11.64
N CYS A 595 5.91 18.28 11.86
CA CYS A 595 4.95 18.09 12.94
C CYS A 595 5.67 17.41 14.10
N TRP A 596 6.19 18.21 15.04
CA TRP A 596 6.94 17.73 16.21
C TRP A 596 6.00 17.23 17.31
N SER A 597 6.55 16.88 18.46
CA SER A 597 5.84 16.16 19.52
C SER A 597 4.71 16.96 20.17
N GLY A 598 3.95 16.28 21.03
CA GLY A 598 2.80 16.86 21.72
C GLY A 598 1.97 15.83 22.47
N ALA A 599 0.65 16.03 22.55
CA ALA A 599 -0.24 15.21 23.35
C ALA A 599 -1.65 15.13 22.75
N LEU A 600 -2.53 14.37 23.41
CA LEU A 600 -3.96 14.42 23.15
C LEU A 600 -4.64 15.38 24.13
N MET A 601 -5.66 16.08 23.64
CA MET A 601 -6.56 16.93 24.38
C MET A 601 -7.99 16.44 24.19
N LEU A 602 -8.80 16.42 25.25
CA LEU A 602 -10.22 16.04 25.11
C LEU A 602 -11.08 17.26 24.78
N VAL A 603 -11.75 17.21 23.63
CA VAL A 603 -12.73 18.21 23.20
C VAL A 603 -14.09 17.53 23.09
N ASN A 604 -15.04 17.92 23.95
CA ASN A 604 -16.37 17.33 24.02
C ASN A 604 -16.34 15.78 24.16
N GLY A 605 -15.38 15.27 24.94
CA GLY A 605 -15.19 13.83 25.15
C GLY A 605 -14.45 13.09 24.03
N LYS A 606 -14.07 13.78 22.93
CA LYS A 606 -13.31 13.21 21.82
C LYS A 606 -11.82 13.56 21.90
N PRO A 607 -10.91 12.61 21.65
CA PRO A 607 -9.48 12.90 21.51
C PRO A 607 -9.23 13.89 20.36
N ASN A 608 -8.43 14.92 20.60
CA ASN A 608 -7.90 15.85 19.62
C ASN A 608 -6.37 15.83 19.75
N ILE A 609 -5.64 15.95 18.65
CA ILE A 609 -4.19 16.09 18.70
C ILE A 609 -3.87 17.56 18.98
N ILE A 610 -2.93 17.79 19.90
CA ILE A 610 -2.19 19.05 20.00
C ILE A 610 -0.71 18.76 19.79
N TYR A 611 -0.07 19.50 18.89
CA TYR A 611 1.32 19.25 18.51
C TYR A 611 2.08 20.54 18.26
N THR A 612 3.40 20.45 18.28
CA THR A 612 4.27 21.55 17.86
C THR A 612 4.42 21.55 16.34
N GLY A 613 3.80 22.50 15.67
CA GLY A 613 4.06 22.82 14.27
C GLY A 613 5.31 23.68 14.19
N VAL A 614 6.28 23.26 13.38
CA VAL A 614 7.52 24.00 13.18
C VAL A 614 7.61 24.48 11.75
N ASP A 615 7.80 25.78 11.60
CA ASP A 615 8.29 26.40 10.37
C ASP A 615 9.77 26.80 10.55
N ASN A 616 10.33 27.62 9.66
CA ASN A 616 11.74 28.05 9.76
C ASN A 616 12.00 29.20 10.70
N ALA A 617 10.95 29.85 11.15
CA ALA A 617 11.02 31.04 11.98
C ALA A 617 10.74 30.70 13.44
N ARG A 618 9.73 29.85 13.71
CA ARG A 618 9.23 29.61 15.06
C ARG A 618 8.42 28.32 15.17
N ALA A 619 8.39 27.80 16.40
CA ALA A 619 7.50 26.72 16.80
C ALA A 619 6.16 27.29 17.30
N ARG A 620 5.04 26.62 16.96
CA ARG A 620 3.67 27.01 17.31
C ARG A 620 2.86 25.79 17.74
N ILE A 621 1.83 25.98 18.56
CA ILE A 621 0.96 24.87 18.97
C ILE A 621 -0.25 24.80 18.07
N ILE A 622 -0.45 23.64 17.47
CA ILE A 622 -1.50 23.37 16.48
C ILE A 622 -2.47 22.36 17.05
N GLN A 623 -3.75 22.48 16.70
CA GLN A 623 -4.77 21.47 16.99
C GLN A 623 -5.14 20.70 15.71
N ALA A 624 -5.40 19.40 15.83
CA ALA A 624 -6.08 18.60 14.83
C ALA A 624 -7.22 17.80 15.45
N GLU A 625 -8.33 17.67 14.73
CA GLU A 625 -9.52 16.92 15.15
C GLU A 625 -9.64 15.62 14.34
N PRO A 626 -10.12 14.52 14.95
CA PRO A 626 -10.30 13.28 14.22
C PRO A 626 -11.52 13.37 13.32
N VAL A 627 -11.44 12.75 12.14
CA VAL A 627 -12.54 12.63 11.19
C VAL A 627 -13.48 11.47 11.57
N ASP A 628 -12.92 10.44 12.21
CA ASP A 628 -13.59 9.18 12.52
C ASP A 628 -13.33 8.71 13.97
N GLU A 629 -14.07 7.69 14.41
CA GLU A 629 -13.97 7.12 15.76
C GLU A 629 -12.83 6.08 15.89
N ASP A 630 -12.24 5.63 14.78
CA ASP A 630 -11.04 4.79 14.77
C ASP A 630 -9.76 5.62 14.87
N LEU A 631 -9.87 6.95 14.86
CA LEU A 631 -8.76 7.91 14.87
C LEU A 631 -7.80 7.72 13.69
N ALA A 632 -8.31 7.26 12.56
CA ALA A 632 -7.52 6.93 11.37
C ALA A 632 -7.19 8.15 10.51
N GLU A 633 -8.07 9.16 10.51
CA GLU A 633 -7.91 10.39 9.74
C GLU A 633 -8.12 11.64 10.60
N TRP A 634 -7.43 12.73 10.23
CA TRP A 634 -7.35 13.94 11.03
C TRP A 634 -7.42 15.20 10.16
N ASN A 635 -8.17 16.21 10.63
CA ASN A 635 -8.23 17.54 10.05
C ASN A 635 -7.50 18.53 10.94
N LYS A 636 -6.50 19.24 10.39
CA LYS A 636 -5.83 20.33 11.10
C LYS A 636 -6.79 21.51 11.28
N LYS A 637 -6.87 22.05 12.50
CA LYS A 637 -7.68 23.22 12.87
C LYS A 637 -6.89 24.52 12.88
N GLY A 638 -5.56 24.42 12.81
CA GLY A 638 -4.65 25.56 12.79
C GLY A 638 -4.05 25.88 14.16
N VAL A 639 -3.39 27.04 14.21
CA VAL A 639 -2.62 27.52 15.37
C VAL A 639 -3.56 27.88 16.52
N ILE A 640 -3.33 27.30 17.69
CA ILE A 640 -4.05 27.62 18.94
C ILE A 640 -3.19 28.39 19.95
N ILE A 641 -1.85 28.33 19.84
CA ILE A 641 -0.90 29.18 20.57
C ILE A 641 0.20 29.62 19.58
N ASP A 642 0.29 30.92 19.30
CA ASP A 642 1.17 31.48 18.26
C ASP A 642 2.61 31.72 18.74
N GLY A 643 3.23 30.64 19.22
CA GLY A 643 4.65 30.55 19.54
C GLY A 643 5.05 31.06 20.93
N CYS A 644 6.36 31.08 21.15
CA CYS A 644 6.95 31.32 22.46
C CYS A 644 6.59 32.73 23.01
N PRO A 645 6.02 32.83 24.21
CA PRO A 645 5.75 34.14 24.82
C PRO A 645 7.04 34.91 25.12
N GLN A 646 6.93 36.25 25.18
CA GLN A 646 8.07 37.14 25.39
C GLN A 646 8.79 36.86 26.72
N GLY A 647 10.13 36.99 26.72
CA GLY A 647 10.96 36.86 27.93
C GLY A 647 11.44 35.43 28.23
N LEU A 648 11.27 34.52 27.28
CA LEU A 648 11.74 33.13 27.33
C LEU A 648 12.77 32.87 26.21
N SER A 649 13.44 31.72 26.26
CA SER A 649 14.27 31.26 25.13
C SER A 649 13.42 31.00 23.88
N ASP A 650 14.00 31.12 22.69
CA ASP A 650 13.31 30.92 21.40
C ASP A 650 12.68 29.52 21.24
N ASP A 651 13.22 28.54 21.95
CA ASP A 651 12.76 27.16 21.87
C ASP A 651 11.50 26.91 22.70
N PHE A 652 10.46 26.34 22.07
CA PHE A 652 9.09 26.23 22.61
C PHE A 652 8.34 25.07 21.95
N ARG A 653 8.26 23.91 22.63
CA ARG A 653 7.68 22.70 22.04
C ARG A 653 7.08 21.72 23.04
N ASP A 654 6.42 20.69 22.50
CA ASP A 654 5.89 19.54 23.22
C ASP A 654 4.71 19.90 24.15
N PRO A 655 3.56 20.33 23.59
CA PRO A 655 2.40 20.71 24.38
C PRO A 655 1.79 19.50 25.10
N PHE A 656 1.37 19.68 26.34
CA PHE A 656 0.63 18.68 27.11
C PHE A 656 -0.62 19.28 27.76
N TYR A 657 -1.76 18.63 27.54
CA TYR A 657 -3.05 19.05 28.06
C TYR A 657 -3.36 18.41 29.42
N PHE A 658 -3.87 19.19 30.37
CA PHE A 658 -4.41 18.68 31.62
C PHE A 658 -5.53 19.56 32.16
N GLU A 659 -6.36 18.99 33.04
CA GLU A 659 -7.44 19.70 33.72
C GLU A 659 -7.19 19.68 35.23
N ALA A 660 -7.25 20.84 35.87
CA ALA A 660 -7.10 20.96 37.32
C ALA A 660 -7.99 22.06 37.87
N ASN A 661 -8.55 21.87 39.06
CA ASN A 661 -9.38 22.88 39.74
C ASN A 661 -10.56 23.41 38.90
N GLY A 662 -11.11 22.59 38.00
CA GLY A 662 -12.22 22.97 37.10
C GLY A 662 -11.79 23.77 35.87
N GLU A 663 -10.49 23.98 35.68
CA GLU A 663 -9.90 24.75 34.60
C GLU A 663 -9.11 23.85 33.64
N LYS A 664 -8.94 24.32 32.39
CA LYS A 664 -8.23 23.61 31.33
C LYS A 664 -6.90 24.29 31.02
N TYR A 665 -5.84 23.49 30.93
CA TYR A 665 -4.48 23.98 30.77
C TYR A 665 -3.73 23.23 29.67
N ILE A 666 -2.81 23.94 29.02
CA ILE A 666 -1.72 23.38 28.21
C ILE A 666 -0.40 23.83 28.86
N VAL A 667 0.52 22.90 29.08
CA VAL A 667 1.93 23.22 29.35
C VAL A 667 2.75 23.00 28.09
N VAL A 668 3.79 23.82 27.88
CA VAL A 668 4.72 23.66 26.75
C VAL A 668 6.15 23.77 27.28
N GLY A 669 7.01 22.85 26.86
CA GLY A 669 8.44 22.85 27.17
C GLY A 669 9.13 24.12 26.66
N ALA A 670 9.96 24.71 27.52
CA ALA A 670 10.65 25.98 27.29
C ALA A 670 11.95 26.06 28.12
N ALA A 671 12.62 27.20 28.04
CA ALA A 671 13.62 27.60 29.02
C ALA A 671 13.40 29.04 29.50
N LYS A 672 13.71 29.28 30.77
CA LYS A 672 13.70 30.60 31.39
C LYS A 672 15.03 30.84 32.07
N ASN A 673 15.69 31.95 31.73
CA ASN A 673 17.03 32.30 32.22
C ASN A 673 18.05 31.17 32.03
N GLY A 674 17.97 30.42 30.93
CA GLY A 674 18.86 29.30 30.61
C GLY A 674 18.62 28.01 31.41
N VAL A 675 17.55 27.94 32.21
CA VAL A 675 17.13 26.73 32.95
C VAL A 675 15.84 26.19 32.37
N GLY A 676 15.72 24.87 32.27
CA GLY A 676 14.53 24.19 31.79
C GLY A 676 13.26 24.61 32.56
N ALA A 677 12.18 24.85 31.82
CA ALA A 677 10.91 25.31 32.35
C ALA A 677 9.73 24.81 31.49
N CYS A 678 8.53 24.92 32.01
CA CYS A 678 7.30 24.81 31.24
C CYS A 678 6.47 26.08 31.37
N THR A 679 5.93 26.55 30.25
CA THR A 679 4.91 27.60 30.22
C THR A 679 3.55 27.05 30.64
N LEU A 680 2.61 27.94 31.01
CA LEU A 680 1.24 27.60 31.38
C LEU A 680 0.26 28.43 30.56
N HIS A 681 -0.58 27.75 29.79
CA HIS A 681 -1.62 28.35 28.96
C HIS A 681 -2.98 27.90 29.48
N ARG A 682 -3.84 28.82 29.89
CA ARG A 682 -5.20 28.53 30.38
C ARG A 682 -6.21 28.84 29.29
N LEU A 683 -7.23 28.00 29.14
CA LEU A 683 -8.35 28.31 28.26
C LEU A 683 -9.25 29.38 28.90
N VAL A 684 -9.37 30.55 28.27
CA VAL A 684 -10.20 31.67 28.73
C VAL A 684 -11.12 32.09 27.58
N ASN A 685 -12.44 32.02 27.80
CA ASN A 685 -13.46 32.38 26.80
C ASN A 685 -13.26 31.72 25.42
N GLY A 686 -12.77 30.46 25.40
CA GLY A 686 -12.53 29.70 24.17
C GLY A 686 -11.18 29.96 23.49
N THR A 687 -10.29 30.76 24.09
CA THR A 687 -8.94 31.02 23.58
C THR A 687 -7.88 30.68 24.62
N TRP A 688 -6.77 30.09 24.19
CA TRP A 688 -5.64 29.79 25.07
C TRP A 688 -4.86 31.07 25.39
N SER A 689 -4.59 31.33 26.67
CA SER A 689 -3.72 32.43 27.07
C SER A 689 -2.30 32.22 26.54
N ASN A 690 -1.57 33.29 26.24
CA ASN A 690 -0.14 33.25 25.87
C ASN A 690 0.60 34.44 26.52
N ASP A 691 0.51 34.53 27.85
CA ASP A 691 0.94 35.69 28.65
C ASP A 691 2.31 35.50 29.33
N GLY A 692 3.02 34.41 29.01
CA GLY A 692 4.33 34.11 29.59
C GLY A 692 4.29 33.52 31.01
N LYS A 693 3.11 33.12 31.50
CA LYS A 693 3.00 32.43 32.78
C LYS A 693 3.79 31.11 32.76
N ILE A 694 4.50 30.84 33.86
CA ILE A 694 5.29 29.63 34.04
C ILE A 694 4.51 28.63 34.86
N PHE A 695 4.39 27.41 34.36
CA PHE A 695 3.85 26.26 35.09
C PHE A 695 4.81 25.85 36.20
N PHE A 696 6.07 25.64 35.84
CA PHE A 696 7.16 25.26 36.73
C PHE A 696 8.52 25.55 36.06
N GLN A 697 9.54 25.80 36.87
CA GLN A 697 10.92 26.02 36.42
C GLN A 697 11.87 25.22 37.32
N GLY A 698 12.89 24.61 36.69
CA GLY A 698 13.95 23.91 37.41
C GLY A 698 14.81 24.82 38.29
N THR A 699 15.62 24.23 39.15
CA THR A 699 16.44 24.98 40.11
C THR A 699 17.75 25.49 39.50
N ASN A 700 18.42 24.66 38.70
CA ASN A 700 19.68 24.97 38.02
C ASN A 700 19.91 24.03 36.83
N THR A 701 20.87 24.37 35.98
CA THR A 701 21.18 23.59 34.77
C THR A 701 21.78 22.21 35.06
N THR A 702 22.57 22.05 36.12
CA THR A 702 23.16 20.74 36.48
C THR A 702 22.11 19.69 36.79
N MET A 703 21.04 20.07 37.51
CA MET A 703 19.98 19.15 37.92
C MET A 703 18.81 19.12 36.93
N SER A 704 18.43 20.28 36.39
CA SER A 704 17.22 20.44 35.59
C SER A 704 17.50 20.74 34.12
N GLY A 705 18.75 20.85 33.71
CA GLY A 705 19.11 21.11 32.32
C GLY A 705 18.78 22.52 31.85
N THR A 706 19.04 22.74 30.58
CA THR A 706 18.91 24.04 29.90
C THR A 706 17.57 24.22 29.19
N PHE A 707 16.85 23.13 28.93
CA PHE A 707 15.57 23.09 28.22
C PHE A 707 14.83 21.81 28.62
N TRP A 708 13.49 21.82 28.63
CA TRP A 708 12.65 20.65 28.93
C TRP A 708 11.83 20.20 27.72
N GLU A 709 12.03 18.95 27.32
CA GLU A 709 11.22 18.24 26.34
C GLU A 709 10.12 17.44 27.02
N MET A 710 9.05 17.18 26.27
CA MET A 710 8.01 16.19 26.58
C MET A 710 7.48 16.26 28.03
N PRO A 711 6.97 17.43 28.47
CA PRO A 711 6.33 17.52 29.78
C PRO A 711 5.07 16.67 29.84
N THR A 712 4.82 16.00 30.97
CA THR A 712 3.52 15.38 31.25
C THR A 712 3.04 15.73 32.65
N VAL A 713 1.73 15.89 32.82
CA VAL A 713 1.11 16.28 34.10
C VAL A 713 -0.06 15.33 34.38
N THR A 714 0.14 14.37 35.29
CA THR A 714 -0.83 13.30 35.56
C THR A 714 -1.28 13.31 37.01
N ARG A 715 -2.60 13.25 37.24
CA ARG A 715 -3.14 13.15 38.60
C ARG A 715 -2.93 11.75 39.17
N MET A 716 -2.30 11.64 40.34
CA MET A 716 -1.98 10.40 41.04
C MET A 716 -2.64 10.39 42.42
N GLY A 717 -3.93 10.05 42.47
CA GLY A 717 -4.73 10.12 43.70
C GLY A 717 -4.91 11.57 44.17
N ASN A 718 -4.35 11.89 45.35
CA ASN A 718 -4.36 13.24 45.92
C ASN A 718 -3.15 14.09 45.52
N LYS A 719 -2.21 13.55 44.74
CA LYS A 719 -1.00 14.22 44.26
C LYS A 719 -1.01 14.32 42.74
N TRP A 720 -0.02 15.03 42.21
CA TRP A 720 0.27 15.16 40.80
C TRP A 720 1.68 14.68 40.51
N LEU A 721 1.83 13.92 39.43
CA LEU A 721 3.10 13.54 38.83
C LEU A 721 3.39 14.48 37.67
N PHE A 722 4.52 15.18 37.73
CA PHE A 722 5.06 15.98 36.64
C PHE A 722 6.33 15.30 36.11
N THR A 723 6.40 15.00 34.82
CA THR A 723 7.63 14.49 34.18
C THR A 723 8.13 15.46 33.13
N ALA A 724 9.43 15.50 32.90
CA ALA A 724 10.04 16.18 31.76
C ALA A 724 11.39 15.53 31.40
N THR A 725 11.82 15.64 30.15
CA THR A 725 13.12 15.16 29.67
C THR A 725 14.03 16.36 29.41
N PRO A 726 14.89 16.73 30.37
CA PRO A 726 15.81 17.86 30.20
C PRO A 726 16.99 17.59 29.26
N LEU A 727 17.40 18.64 28.55
CA LEU A 727 18.65 18.69 27.80
C LEU A 727 19.79 19.29 28.63
N ASN A 728 21.01 18.79 28.42
CA ASN A 728 22.25 19.32 29.02
C ASN A 728 22.26 19.36 30.56
N THR A 729 21.74 18.31 31.22
CA THR A 729 21.98 18.13 32.66
C THR A 729 23.40 17.62 32.94
N GLY A 730 23.83 17.63 34.20
CA GLY A 730 25.13 17.05 34.61
C GLY A 730 25.26 15.54 34.39
N GLY A 731 24.15 14.83 34.13
CA GLY A 731 24.15 13.42 33.71
C GLY A 731 23.48 13.23 32.35
N GLY A 732 23.61 14.20 31.46
CA GLY A 732 23.06 14.15 30.10
C GLY A 732 21.53 14.13 30.04
N VAL A 733 21.00 13.58 28.95
CA VAL A 733 19.55 13.47 28.71
C VAL A 733 18.98 12.25 29.45
N ARG A 734 17.94 12.46 30.27
CA ARG A 734 17.17 11.40 30.94
C ARG A 734 15.82 11.95 31.39
N THR A 735 14.81 11.10 31.58
CA THR A 735 13.52 11.56 32.09
C THR A 735 13.57 11.80 33.60
N LEU A 736 13.15 12.98 34.02
CA LEU A 736 13.01 13.35 35.43
C LEU A 736 11.54 13.44 35.81
N TYR A 737 11.25 13.27 37.09
CA TYR A 737 9.92 13.50 37.64
C TYR A 737 9.93 14.25 38.97
N TRP A 738 8.80 14.88 39.25
CA TRP A 738 8.44 15.51 40.51
C TRP A 738 7.05 15.04 40.92
N THR A 739 6.83 14.97 42.23
CA THR A 739 5.49 14.85 42.82
C THR A 739 5.13 16.14 43.53
N GLY A 740 3.84 16.46 43.58
CA GLY A 740 3.38 17.72 44.16
C GLY A 740 1.89 17.98 43.99
N ASN A 741 1.54 19.26 43.99
CA ASN A 741 0.16 19.73 43.87
C ASN A 741 0.04 20.80 42.77
N ILE A 742 -1.17 20.95 42.21
CA ILE A 742 -1.51 22.06 41.32
C ILE A 742 -2.22 23.14 42.14
N ASN A 743 -1.64 24.34 42.17
CA ASN A 743 -2.22 25.50 42.84
C ASN A 743 -3.52 25.96 42.15
N VAL A 744 -4.33 26.77 42.85
CA VAL A 744 -5.58 27.34 42.32
C VAL A 744 -5.36 28.08 40.99
N ASP A 745 -4.18 28.66 40.80
CA ASP A 745 -3.84 29.42 39.61
C ASP A 745 -3.23 28.56 38.47
N GLY A 746 -3.17 27.24 38.65
CA GLY A 746 -2.68 26.25 37.69
C GLY A 746 -1.17 25.96 37.76
N THR A 747 -0.40 26.68 38.57
CA THR A 747 1.05 26.42 38.74
C THR A 747 1.32 25.15 39.54
N PHE A 748 2.46 24.52 39.29
CA PHE A 748 2.88 23.33 40.03
C PHE A 748 3.68 23.70 41.27
N ASN A 749 3.29 23.14 42.40
CA ASN A 749 3.99 23.22 43.68
C ASN A 749 4.58 21.85 44.01
N PRO A 750 5.88 21.62 43.75
CA PRO A 750 6.50 20.33 44.01
C PRO A 750 6.66 20.09 45.52
N ASP A 751 6.59 18.83 45.94
CA ASP A 751 6.89 18.43 47.32
C ASP A 751 8.40 18.61 47.63
N SER A 752 9.25 18.49 46.61
CA SER A 752 10.69 18.75 46.67
C SER A 752 11.14 19.46 45.39
N PRO A 753 11.99 20.50 45.46
CA PRO A 753 12.54 21.14 44.26
C PRO A 753 13.52 20.22 43.52
N THR A 754 14.07 19.20 44.18
CA THR A 754 14.97 18.21 43.59
C THR A 754 14.17 17.16 42.82
N PRO A 755 14.40 16.99 41.50
CA PRO A 755 13.79 15.90 40.75
C PRO A 755 14.30 14.53 41.17
N HIS A 756 13.49 13.52 40.89
CA HIS A 756 13.91 12.12 40.85
C HIS A 756 14.09 11.66 39.39
N GLN A 757 14.91 10.63 39.18
CA GLN A 757 14.99 9.96 37.87
C GLN A 757 13.79 9.04 37.69
N LEU A 758 13.21 9.01 36.49
CA LEU A 758 12.09 8.12 36.18
C LEU A 758 12.51 6.66 36.28
N GLU A 759 13.64 6.30 35.67
CA GLU A 759 14.22 4.95 35.78
C GLU A 759 15.12 4.83 37.00
N LEU A 760 15.51 3.59 37.32
CA LEU A 760 16.44 3.32 38.42
C LEU A 760 17.71 4.18 38.31
N GLU A 761 18.10 4.82 39.41
CA GLU A 761 19.23 5.74 39.40
C GLU A 761 20.52 5.03 38.98
N GLY A 762 21.24 5.62 38.00
CA GLY A 762 22.47 5.08 37.43
C GLY A 762 22.27 4.24 36.16
N SER A 763 21.08 3.69 35.92
CA SER A 763 20.82 2.87 34.73
C SER A 763 20.48 3.67 33.47
N SER A 764 20.12 4.95 33.60
CA SER A 764 19.75 5.84 32.50
C SER A 764 20.46 7.19 32.61
N HIS A 765 21.21 7.57 31.56
CA HIS A 765 21.85 8.88 31.41
C HIS A 765 22.30 9.06 29.96
N ASP A 766 22.70 10.28 29.55
CA ASP A 766 23.21 10.58 28.20
C ASP A 766 22.32 10.10 27.02
N GLY A 767 21.02 10.03 27.28
CA GLY A 767 19.99 9.60 26.34
C GLY A 767 19.89 8.07 26.18
N TYR A 768 20.42 7.30 27.12
CA TYR A 768 20.19 5.87 27.27
C TYR A 768 19.07 5.61 28.27
N GLY A 769 18.33 4.52 28.07
CA GLY A 769 17.15 4.17 28.86
C GLY A 769 15.85 4.73 28.27
N LEU A 770 14.77 4.66 29.05
CA LEU A 770 13.44 5.16 28.68
C LEU A 770 13.39 6.70 28.76
N LEU A 771 13.12 7.34 27.62
CA LEU A 771 12.94 8.78 27.50
C LEU A 771 11.50 9.16 27.15
N SER A 772 11.09 10.37 27.54
CA SER A 772 9.91 11.06 27.03
C SER A 772 8.63 10.20 27.02
N PRO A 773 8.20 9.67 28.18
CA PRO A 773 7.05 8.79 28.25
C PRO A 773 5.75 9.50 27.89
N SER A 774 4.88 8.80 27.18
CA SER A 774 3.45 9.05 27.22
C SER A 774 2.82 8.37 28.43
N ILE A 775 1.90 9.07 29.09
CA ILE A 775 1.18 8.58 30.27
C ILE A 775 -0.32 8.65 30.02
N MET A 776 -1.03 7.58 30.38
CA MET A 776 -2.49 7.51 30.31
C MET A 776 -3.09 6.95 31.58
N GLN A 777 -4.38 7.19 31.79
CA GLN A 777 -5.15 6.58 32.87
C GLN A 777 -6.29 5.74 32.30
N LYS A 778 -6.44 4.52 32.81
CA LYS A 778 -7.52 3.60 32.44
C LYS A 778 -7.90 2.73 33.63
N ASP A 779 -9.21 2.65 33.91
CA ASP A 779 -9.78 1.79 34.96
C ASP A 779 -9.10 1.99 36.33
N GLY A 780 -8.79 3.24 36.68
CA GLY A 780 -8.12 3.61 37.93
C GLY A 780 -6.61 3.33 37.98
N ARG A 781 -6.01 2.84 36.88
CA ARG A 781 -4.58 2.56 36.76
C ARG A 781 -3.90 3.61 35.88
N THR A 782 -2.67 3.99 36.22
CA THR A 782 -1.85 4.88 35.40
C THR A 782 -0.81 4.04 34.65
N ILE A 783 -0.72 4.24 33.34
CA ILE A 783 0.10 3.45 32.44
C ILE A 783 1.07 4.37 31.71
N LEU A 784 2.33 3.96 31.63
CA LEU A 784 3.45 4.71 31.06
C LEU A 784 4.19 3.86 30.03
N MET A 785 4.61 4.48 28.93
CA MET A 785 5.49 3.90 27.91
C MET A 785 6.29 5.02 27.25
N GLY A 786 7.55 4.79 26.89
CA GLY A 786 8.41 5.79 26.25
C GLY A 786 9.41 5.18 25.28
N ILE A 787 10.16 6.03 24.58
CA ILE A 787 11.21 5.59 23.65
C ILE A 787 12.41 5.02 24.42
N VAL A 788 13.00 3.96 23.87
CA VAL A 788 14.32 3.46 24.27
C VAL A 788 15.25 3.55 23.04
N PRO A 789 16.10 4.59 22.94
CA PRO A 789 16.90 4.82 21.74
C PRO A 789 17.95 3.73 21.50
N ASP A 790 18.09 3.23 20.25
CA ASP A 790 19.11 2.22 19.93
C ASP A 790 20.56 2.73 20.12
N LYS A 791 20.84 3.99 19.76
CA LYS A 791 22.17 4.61 19.73
C LYS A 791 23.16 3.87 18.82
N LEU A 792 22.64 3.24 17.77
CA LEU A 792 23.46 2.63 16.72
C LEU A 792 24.00 3.70 15.76
N ARG A 793 24.93 3.29 14.90
CA ARG A 793 25.40 4.14 13.81
C ARG A 793 24.36 4.17 12.69
N SER A 794 24.33 5.26 11.93
CA SER A 794 23.42 5.41 10.80
C SER A 794 23.56 4.29 9.76
N GLU A 795 24.76 3.74 9.55
CA GLU A 795 24.96 2.59 8.64
C GLU A 795 24.24 1.33 9.13
N ASP A 796 24.23 1.10 10.45
CA ASP A 796 23.51 -0.03 11.03
C ASP A 796 21.99 0.16 10.87
N ASN A 797 21.48 1.38 11.08
CA ASN A 797 20.07 1.69 10.83
C ASN A 797 19.69 1.61 9.34
N TYR A 798 20.59 1.99 8.43
CA TYR A 798 20.42 1.83 6.97
C TYR A 798 20.23 0.37 6.58
N ASP A 799 21.09 -0.53 7.10
CA ASP A 799 21.02 -1.96 6.83
C ASP A 799 19.81 -2.64 7.49
N MET A 800 19.39 -2.17 8.67
CA MET A 800 18.22 -2.69 9.38
C MET A 800 16.90 -2.19 8.80
N GLY A 801 16.87 -0.97 8.24
CA GLY A 801 15.66 -0.33 7.72
C GLY A 801 14.71 0.18 8.80
N TRP A 802 15.17 0.30 10.05
CA TRP A 802 14.43 0.91 11.15
C TRP A 802 15.37 1.44 12.24
N ALA A 803 14.85 2.33 13.09
CA ALA A 803 15.55 2.86 14.24
C ALA A 803 14.61 3.04 15.44
N HIS A 804 15.15 2.76 16.63
CA HIS A 804 14.49 2.89 17.94
C HIS A 804 13.25 1.98 18.17
N THR A 805 12.82 1.86 19.42
CA THR A 805 11.62 1.12 19.85
C THR A 805 11.11 1.67 21.18
N TYR A 806 9.97 1.19 21.67
CA TYR A 806 9.40 1.60 22.94
C TYR A 806 9.63 0.58 24.05
N SER A 807 9.67 1.06 25.29
CA SER A 807 9.73 0.22 26.49
C SER A 807 8.52 -0.69 26.59
N PHE A 808 8.63 -1.77 27.35
CA PHE A 808 7.45 -2.51 27.78
C PHE A 808 6.48 -1.62 28.57
N PRO A 809 5.15 -1.73 28.38
CA PRO A 809 4.18 -0.89 29.10
C PRO A 809 4.27 -1.09 30.62
N ARG A 810 4.34 0.02 31.36
CA ARG A 810 4.49 0.03 32.82
C ARG A 810 3.21 0.52 33.47
N GLU A 811 2.76 -0.16 34.51
CA GLU A 811 1.84 0.45 35.46
C GLU A 811 2.63 1.21 36.51
N VAL A 812 2.19 2.44 36.80
CA VAL A 812 2.86 3.31 37.76
C VAL A 812 1.93 3.74 38.89
N THR A 813 2.47 3.78 40.09
CA THR A 813 1.78 4.26 41.31
C THR A 813 2.74 5.12 42.14
N LEU A 814 2.22 5.81 43.15
CA LEU A 814 3.06 6.47 44.15
C LEU A 814 3.06 5.65 45.45
N SER A 815 4.22 5.48 46.04
CA SER A 815 4.37 4.96 47.41
C SER A 815 3.86 5.97 48.45
N ALA A 816 3.79 5.55 49.71
CA ALA A 816 3.33 6.41 50.81
C ALA A 816 4.22 7.66 51.02
N ASP A 817 5.51 7.56 50.71
CA ASP A 817 6.49 8.64 50.73
C ASP A 817 6.56 9.43 49.42
N GLY A 818 5.69 9.13 48.44
CA GLY A 818 5.57 9.90 47.19
C GLY A 818 6.59 9.52 46.11
N MET A 819 7.26 8.38 46.24
CA MET A 819 8.17 7.84 45.22
C MET A 819 7.40 7.09 44.14
N LEU A 820 7.87 7.19 42.89
CA LEU A 820 7.26 6.48 41.77
C LEU A 820 7.61 4.98 41.82
N MET A 821 6.57 4.15 41.82
CA MET A 821 6.66 2.70 41.82
C MET A 821 6.22 2.17 40.46
N GLN A 822 6.99 1.27 39.86
CA GLN A 822 6.78 0.77 38.51
C GLN A 822 6.76 -0.76 38.46
N LYS A 823 5.75 -1.32 37.79
CA LYS A 823 5.68 -2.76 37.49
C LYS A 823 5.22 -2.98 36.04
N PRO A 824 5.47 -4.17 35.46
CA PRO A 824 4.93 -4.51 34.15
C PRO A 824 3.40 -4.38 34.16
N TYR A 825 2.81 -3.80 33.12
CA TYR A 825 1.35 -3.68 33.06
C TYR A 825 0.72 -5.04 32.76
N ASP A 826 -0.12 -5.53 33.68
CA ASP A 826 -0.64 -6.90 33.64
C ASP A 826 -1.43 -7.22 32.35
N VAL A 827 -2.08 -6.23 31.71
CA VAL A 827 -2.78 -6.45 30.43
C VAL A 827 -1.79 -6.74 29.30
N ALA A 828 -0.65 -6.05 29.29
CA ALA A 828 0.40 -6.31 28.32
C ALA A 828 1.04 -7.68 28.56
N VAL A 829 1.31 -8.03 29.82
CA VAL A 829 1.80 -9.37 30.18
C VAL A 829 0.83 -10.46 29.74
N ALA A 830 -0.47 -10.29 29.99
CA ALA A 830 -1.51 -11.22 29.55
C ALA A 830 -1.70 -11.25 28.02
N GLY A 831 -1.26 -10.21 27.30
CA GLY A 831 -1.27 -10.10 25.85
C GLY A 831 -0.12 -10.84 25.15
N LEU A 832 0.90 -11.30 25.89
CA LEU A 832 2.03 -12.04 25.31
C LEU A 832 1.59 -13.43 24.84
N ARG A 833 2.09 -13.87 23.68
CA ARG A 833 1.83 -15.23 23.19
C ARG A 833 2.86 -16.18 23.78
N ILE A 834 2.42 -16.91 24.79
CA ILE A 834 3.27 -17.82 25.55
C ILE A 834 3.56 -19.09 24.74
N GLY A 835 4.84 -19.33 24.47
CA GLY A 835 5.36 -20.57 23.90
C GLY A 835 5.86 -21.54 24.98
N ALA A 836 6.98 -22.20 24.70
CA ALA A 836 7.62 -23.13 25.63
C ALA A 836 7.88 -22.44 26.98
N SER A 837 7.51 -23.10 28.08
CA SER A 837 7.51 -22.49 29.41
C SER A 837 8.00 -23.45 30.48
N VAL A 838 8.51 -22.89 31.58
CA VAL A 838 8.91 -23.62 32.78
C VAL A 838 8.43 -22.89 34.03
N ASN A 839 7.94 -23.65 35.00
CA ASN A 839 7.60 -23.17 36.34
C ASN A 839 8.32 -24.05 37.36
N LYS A 840 9.15 -23.47 38.22
CA LYS A 840 9.86 -24.19 39.29
C LYS A 840 9.46 -23.62 40.65
N PRO A 841 9.10 -24.48 41.62
CA PRO A 841 8.88 -24.07 43.01
C PRO A 841 10.21 -23.70 43.68
N ALA A 842 10.21 -23.49 45.00
CA ALA A 842 11.41 -23.11 45.72
C ALA A 842 12.55 -24.15 45.62
N PHE A 843 13.79 -23.70 45.42
CA PHE A 843 14.99 -24.54 45.42
C PHE A 843 16.25 -23.76 45.83
N GLN A 844 17.32 -24.47 46.17
CA GLN A 844 18.63 -23.87 46.43
C GLN A 844 19.46 -23.81 45.14
N LEU A 845 20.01 -22.65 44.84
CA LEU A 845 20.86 -22.41 43.69
C LEU A 845 22.28 -22.06 44.14
N ASN A 846 23.26 -22.77 43.59
CA ASN A 846 24.69 -22.46 43.68
C ASN A 846 25.31 -22.78 42.30
N GLY A 847 25.83 -21.79 41.59
CA GLY A 847 26.18 -21.91 40.18
C GLY A 847 25.01 -21.58 39.26
N THR A 848 24.78 -22.40 38.23
CA THR A 848 23.77 -22.15 37.17
C THR A 848 22.64 -23.18 37.19
N ALA A 849 21.41 -22.75 36.92
CA ALA A 849 20.28 -23.64 36.65
C ALA A 849 19.60 -23.27 35.33
N SER A 850 19.59 -24.21 34.39
CA SER A 850 18.91 -24.05 33.09
C SER A 850 17.40 -23.80 33.25
N LEU A 851 16.86 -22.94 32.40
CA LEU A 851 15.43 -22.70 32.24
C LEU A 851 14.83 -23.40 31.02
N THR A 852 15.51 -24.40 30.44
CA THR A 852 14.95 -25.30 29.41
C THR A 852 13.53 -25.75 29.81
N PRO A 853 12.54 -25.70 28.89
CA PRO A 853 12.66 -25.48 27.45
C PRO A 853 12.70 -24.00 26.99
N VAL A 854 12.87 -23.03 27.90
CA VAL A 854 12.99 -21.62 27.52
C VAL A 854 14.37 -21.34 26.92
N SER A 855 14.39 -20.93 25.65
CA SER A 855 15.58 -20.50 24.92
C SER A 855 15.21 -19.46 23.85
N GLY A 856 16.22 -18.87 23.23
CA GLY A 856 16.09 -17.92 22.11
C GLY A 856 16.13 -16.46 22.54
N ARG A 857 15.62 -15.60 21.66
CA ARG A 857 15.80 -14.15 21.72
C ARG A 857 14.53 -13.38 22.08
N ALA A 858 13.43 -14.07 22.36
CA ALA A 858 12.20 -13.48 22.83
C ALA A 858 11.69 -14.31 24.01
N PHE A 859 11.84 -13.77 25.23
CA PHE A 859 11.44 -14.48 26.45
C PHE A 859 11.05 -13.51 27.56
N MET A 860 10.30 -14.05 28.53
CA MET A 860 10.09 -13.40 29.82
C MET A 860 10.54 -14.31 30.97
N VAL A 861 11.04 -13.72 32.05
CA VAL A 861 11.38 -14.41 33.30
C VAL A 861 10.82 -13.63 34.48
N ASN A 862 9.98 -14.28 35.28
CA ASN A 862 9.54 -13.83 36.60
C ASN A 862 10.17 -14.75 37.66
N ALA A 863 11.04 -14.21 38.51
CA ALA A 863 11.72 -15.00 39.53
C ALA A 863 11.83 -14.25 40.85
N THR A 864 11.70 -14.96 41.96
CA THR A 864 11.87 -14.39 43.31
C THR A 864 13.03 -15.09 44.02
N PHE A 865 13.97 -14.31 44.54
CA PHE A 865 15.17 -14.79 45.23
C PHE A 865 15.22 -14.27 46.67
N SER A 866 15.75 -15.06 47.60
CA SER A 866 16.11 -14.56 48.93
C SER A 866 17.51 -13.96 48.87
N ALA A 867 17.62 -12.64 48.93
CA ALA A 867 18.90 -11.94 48.87
C ALA A 867 19.65 -12.05 50.20
N ALA A 868 20.86 -12.63 50.18
CA ALA A 868 21.72 -12.73 51.36
C ALA A 868 23.09 -12.08 51.09
N HIS A 869 24.13 -12.87 50.81
CA HIS A 869 25.48 -12.38 50.54
C HIS A 869 25.98 -12.65 49.12
N ALA A 870 25.34 -13.57 48.38
CA ALA A 870 25.72 -13.92 47.03
C ALA A 870 25.01 -13.03 46.00
N ALA A 871 25.71 -12.68 44.92
CA ALA A 871 25.09 -12.12 43.73
C ALA A 871 24.32 -13.21 42.99
N PHE A 872 23.19 -12.85 42.41
CA PHE A 872 22.30 -13.78 41.71
C PHE A 872 21.59 -13.09 40.54
N GLY A 873 20.92 -13.87 39.70
CA GLY A 873 20.01 -13.33 38.70
C GLY A 873 19.83 -14.25 37.51
N ILE A 874 19.79 -13.66 36.32
CA ILE A 874 19.49 -14.34 35.06
C ILE A 874 20.69 -14.17 34.11
N GLN A 875 21.06 -15.24 33.42
CA GLN A 875 22.02 -15.21 32.33
C GLN A 875 21.36 -15.69 31.03
N PHE A 876 21.72 -15.07 29.91
CA PHE A 876 21.12 -15.34 28.62
C PHE A 876 22.11 -15.09 27.47
N LEU A 877 21.83 -15.68 26.29
CA LEU A 877 22.63 -15.54 25.06
C LEU A 877 24.14 -15.70 25.29
N ASP A 878 24.52 -16.68 26.12
CA ASP A 878 25.91 -17.10 26.34
C ASP A 878 26.91 -15.97 26.62
N GLY A 879 26.51 -15.00 27.46
CA GLY A 879 27.41 -13.93 27.88
C GLY A 879 26.73 -12.71 28.50
N ALA A 880 25.41 -12.57 28.36
CA ALA A 880 24.63 -11.51 29.00
C ALA A 880 24.13 -11.95 30.38
N LYS A 881 24.14 -11.02 31.35
CA LYS A 881 23.62 -11.24 32.70
C LYS A 881 22.83 -10.04 33.20
N VAL A 882 21.72 -10.31 33.87
CA VAL A 882 21.10 -9.38 34.83
C VAL A 882 21.51 -9.85 36.22
N VAL A 883 22.31 -9.04 36.92
CA VAL A 883 22.93 -9.36 38.21
C VAL A 883 22.32 -8.48 39.29
N VAL A 884 21.82 -9.07 40.36
CA VAL A 884 21.49 -8.39 41.61
C VAL A 884 22.59 -8.69 42.62
N ASP A 885 23.21 -7.65 43.17
CA ASP A 885 24.24 -7.79 44.21
C ASP A 885 23.76 -7.17 45.53
N PRO A 886 23.42 -7.99 46.55
CA PRO A 886 23.02 -7.51 47.86
C PRO A 886 24.12 -6.79 48.66
N ASN A 887 25.39 -6.87 48.24
CA ASN A 887 26.50 -6.19 48.91
C ASN A 887 26.69 -4.76 48.41
N ASP A 888 26.51 -4.55 47.10
CA ASP A 888 26.55 -3.22 46.44
C ASP A 888 25.16 -2.56 46.37
N ASN A 889 24.11 -3.30 46.78
CA ASN A 889 22.72 -2.89 46.68
C ASN A 889 22.33 -2.44 45.26
N SER A 890 22.84 -3.17 44.26
CA SER A 890 22.78 -2.76 42.86
C SER A 890 22.15 -3.83 41.96
N VAL A 891 21.66 -3.38 40.81
CA VAL A 891 21.18 -4.22 39.71
C VAL A 891 21.96 -3.84 38.47
N THR A 892 22.64 -4.81 37.85
CA THR A 892 23.54 -4.60 36.72
C THR A 892 23.12 -5.46 35.54
N VAL A 893 22.94 -4.85 34.36
CA VAL A 893 22.93 -5.56 33.08
C VAL A 893 24.37 -5.59 32.56
N ASN A 894 24.99 -6.76 32.56
CA ASN A 894 26.36 -6.96 32.10
C ASN A 894 26.35 -7.77 30.79
N VAL A 895 26.77 -7.12 29.71
CA VAL A 895 26.91 -7.68 28.36
C VAL A 895 28.32 -7.48 27.81
N ALA A 896 29.29 -7.11 28.66
CA ALA A 896 30.67 -6.84 28.23
C ALA A 896 31.35 -8.07 27.62
N ALA A 897 30.95 -9.28 28.04
CA ALA A 897 31.48 -10.54 27.53
C ALA A 897 30.71 -11.08 26.31
N MET A 898 29.57 -10.46 25.95
CA MET A 898 28.71 -10.91 24.85
C MET A 898 29.20 -10.35 23.51
N ALA A 899 29.27 -11.18 22.47
CA ALA A 899 29.48 -10.71 21.11
C ALA A 899 28.29 -9.83 20.67
N ARG A 900 28.56 -8.55 20.39
CA ARG A 900 27.50 -7.57 20.11
C ARG A 900 27.97 -6.44 19.20
N ARG A 901 27.01 -5.77 18.55
CA ARG A 901 27.24 -4.40 18.05
C ARG A 901 27.27 -3.45 19.23
N SER A 902 28.32 -2.64 19.34
CA SER A 902 28.40 -1.64 20.40
C SER A 902 27.51 -0.44 20.05
N ASN A 903 26.67 -0.05 21.02
CA ASN A 903 25.74 1.07 20.90
C ASN A 903 25.87 2.07 22.07
N ASP A 904 26.75 1.80 23.04
CA ASP A 904 26.93 2.64 24.23
C ASP A 904 28.07 3.67 24.09
N ASN A 905 28.82 3.62 22.98
CA ASN A 905 29.96 4.51 22.70
C ASN A 905 30.93 4.70 23.88
N GLY A 906 31.11 3.66 24.70
CA GLY A 906 31.97 3.71 25.88
C GLY A 906 31.36 4.31 27.14
N THR A 907 30.12 4.82 27.08
CA THR A 907 29.38 5.33 28.25
C THR A 907 29.20 4.26 29.32
N TYR A 908 28.85 3.04 28.92
CA TYR A 908 28.67 1.90 29.83
C TYR A 908 29.69 0.79 29.65
N ASN A 909 30.38 0.71 28.50
CA ASN A 909 31.27 -0.41 28.14
C ASN A 909 30.62 -1.79 28.36
N GLY A 910 29.32 -1.89 28.07
CA GLY A 910 28.52 -3.10 28.26
C GLY A 910 28.10 -3.40 29.71
N VAL A 911 28.32 -2.50 30.66
CA VAL A 911 27.94 -2.69 32.08
C VAL A 911 27.01 -1.55 32.53
N TYR A 912 25.71 -1.81 32.48
CA TYR A 912 24.66 -0.85 32.88
C TYR A 912 24.27 -1.13 34.34
N ARG A 913 24.72 -0.29 35.27
CA ARG A 913 24.51 -0.49 36.71
C ARG A 913 23.58 0.57 37.29
N GLY A 914 22.51 0.14 37.93
CA GLY A 914 21.63 0.97 38.75
C GLY A 914 21.72 0.63 40.23
N PHE A 915 21.43 1.60 41.10
CA PHE A 915 21.49 1.45 42.55
C PHE A 915 20.11 1.50 43.17
N LEU A 916 19.78 0.51 43.99
CA LEU A 916 18.49 0.45 44.66
C LEU A 916 18.49 1.45 45.84
N PRO A 917 17.42 2.25 46.01
CA PRO A 917 17.34 3.22 47.11
C PRO A 917 16.97 2.57 48.45
N VAL A 918 16.61 1.28 48.43
CA VAL A 918 16.28 0.47 49.61
C VAL A 918 17.23 -0.70 49.73
N ASN A 919 17.64 -1.02 50.95
CA ASN A 919 18.52 -2.16 51.21
C ASN A 919 17.76 -3.48 50.98
N ILE A 920 18.25 -4.31 50.04
CA ILE A 920 17.65 -5.61 49.71
C ILE A 920 18.25 -6.79 50.49
N ARG A 921 19.30 -6.57 51.29
CA ARG A 921 19.94 -7.65 52.03
C ARG A 921 18.96 -8.25 53.04
N ASN A 922 18.87 -9.57 53.04
CA ASN A 922 17.95 -10.39 53.82
C ASN A 922 16.47 -10.16 53.49
N THR A 923 16.15 -9.66 52.30
CA THR A 923 14.78 -9.56 51.79
C THR A 923 14.58 -10.53 50.63
N ASP A 924 13.32 -10.79 50.28
CA ASP A 924 13.03 -11.39 48.97
C ASP A 924 13.14 -10.29 47.90
N VAL A 925 13.66 -10.67 46.72
CA VAL A 925 13.83 -9.81 45.55
C VAL A 925 13.13 -10.46 44.36
N LYS A 926 12.11 -9.79 43.84
CA LYS A 926 11.36 -10.19 42.66
C LYS A 926 11.95 -9.50 41.43
N LEU A 927 12.27 -10.28 40.41
CA LEU A 927 12.68 -9.81 39.09
C LEU A 927 11.61 -10.17 38.06
N ASN A 928 11.20 -9.19 37.25
CA ASN A 928 10.51 -9.44 35.99
C ASN A 928 11.41 -8.94 34.87
N ILE A 929 11.81 -9.84 33.97
CA ILE A 929 12.69 -9.55 32.83
C ILE A 929 11.93 -9.84 31.55
N PHE A 930 11.96 -8.90 30.61
CA PHE A 930 11.42 -9.05 29.26
C PHE A 930 12.54 -8.79 28.27
N PHE A 931 12.95 -9.81 27.52
CA PHE A 931 13.94 -9.68 26.46
C PHE A 931 13.27 -9.91 25.11
N ASP A 932 13.49 -9.00 24.16
CA ASP A 932 12.88 -9.01 22.84
C ASP A 932 13.89 -8.58 21.78
N HIS A 933 14.75 -9.52 21.40
CA HIS A 933 15.80 -9.42 20.39
C HIS A 933 16.88 -8.38 20.66
N SER A 934 16.50 -7.10 20.72
CA SER A 934 17.40 -5.98 20.97
C SER A 934 16.99 -5.03 22.10
N ILE A 935 15.92 -5.34 22.82
CA ILE A 935 15.50 -4.58 24.01
C ILE A 935 15.35 -5.51 25.22
N LEU A 936 15.76 -5.00 26.39
CA LEU A 936 15.64 -5.62 27.68
C LEU A 936 14.94 -4.66 28.64
N ASP A 937 13.79 -5.03 29.18
CA ASP A 937 13.14 -4.34 30.29
C ASP A 937 13.35 -5.12 31.59
N VAL A 938 13.83 -4.43 32.62
CA VAL A 938 14.14 -4.98 33.94
C VAL A 938 13.25 -4.33 34.98
N PHE A 939 12.47 -5.13 35.72
CA PHE A 939 11.65 -4.67 36.84
C PHE A 939 12.06 -5.38 38.13
N VAL A 940 12.18 -4.60 39.21
CA VAL A 940 12.63 -5.06 40.52
C VAL A 940 11.58 -4.72 41.58
N ASN A 941 11.11 -5.74 42.30
CA ASN A 941 10.17 -5.63 43.42
C ASN A 941 8.83 -4.94 43.11
N ASP A 942 8.44 -4.87 41.84
CA ASP A 942 7.28 -4.08 41.39
C ASP A 942 7.39 -2.58 41.80
N SER A 943 8.63 -2.10 41.98
CA SER A 943 8.96 -0.75 42.44
C SER A 943 9.85 0.00 41.46
N TYR A 944 10.89 -0.65 40.96
CA TYR A 944 11.93 -0.02 40.15
C TYR A 944 11.97 -0.65 38.77
N ALA A 945 12.23 0.16 37.75
CA ALA A 945 12.33 -0.31 36.37
C ALA A 945 13.42 0.43 35.59
N PHE A 946 14.00 -0.25 34.62
CA PHE A 946 14.81 0.39 33.58
C PHE A 946 14.87 -0.44 32.29
N SER A 947 15.08 0.23 31.16
CA SER A 947 15.22 -0.40 29.84
C SER A 947 16.64 -0.29 29.30
N VAL A 948 17.09 -1.30 28.55
CA VAL A 948 18.41 -1.31 27.89
C VAL A 948 18.28 -1.83 26.46
N ARG A 949 19.00 -1.21 25.52
CA ARG A 949 19.14 -1.70 24.14
C ARG A 949 20.42 -2.52 23.99
N LEU A 950 20.29 -3.72 23.42
CA LEU A 950 21.34 -4.72 23.29
C LEU A 950 21.37 -5.25 21.84
N PHE A 951 22.54 -5.51 21.24
CA PHE A 951 22.61 -5.98 19.85
C PHE A 951 23.47 -7.24 19.69
N PRO A 952 23.04 -8.39 20.26
CA PRO A 952 23.79 -9.66 20.25
C PRO A 952 23.95 -10.26 18.85
N THR A 953 25.18 -10.54 18.42
CA THR A 953 25.49 -10.96 17.04
C THR A 953 25.71 -12.46 16.86
N ASP A 954 25.80 -13.24 17.95
CA ASP A 954 25.98 -14.70 17.85
C ASP A 954 24.64 -15.41 17.65
N ASP A 955 24.34 -15.79 16.42
CA ASP A 955 23.08 -16.43 16.03
C ASP A 955 22.82 -17.77 16.74
N ALA A 956 23.88 -18.44 17.22
CA ALA A 956 23.77 -19.71 17.91
C ALA A 956 23.47 -19.55 19.41
N ALA A 957 23.73 -18.36 19.98
CA ALA A 957 23.49 -18.09 21.38
C ALA A 957 21.98 -18.00 21.66
N ASP A 958 21.45 -18.94 22.42
CA ASP A 958 20.02 -19.03 22.73
C ASP A 958 19.73 -19.43 24.18
N GLY A 959 20.76 -19.73 24.98
CA GLY A 959 20.59 -20.20 26.35
C GLY A 959 19.90 -19.19 27.26
N VAL A 960 19.05 -19.66 28.17
CA VAL A 960 18.45 -18.88 29.26
C VAL A 960 18.57 -19.67 30.56
N SER A 961 19.10 -19.07 31.61
CA SER A 961 19.35 -19.74 32.90
C SER A 961 19.29 -18.77 34.08
N LEU A 962 19.06 -19.30 35.27
CA LEU A 962 19.35 -18.57 36.51
C LEU A 962 20.81 -18.82 36.93
N PHE A 963 21.41 -17.87 37.64
CA PHE A 963 22.72 -18.06 38.27
C PHE A 963 22.77 -17.49 39.69
N SER A 964 23.73 -18.00 40.48
CA SER A 964 24.11 -17.48 41.79
C SER A 964 25.59 -17.76 42.08
N ASP A 965 26.32 -16.77 42.57
CA ASP A 965 27.76 -16.86 42.90
C ASP A 965 28.02 -17.47 44.30
N GLY A 966 26.96 -17.91 44.96
CA GLY A 966 26.98 -18.63 46.23
C GLY A 966 25.62 -19.26 46.50
N MET A 967 25.41 -19.79 47.71
CA MET A 967 24.13 -20.41 48.05
C MET A 967 23.01 -19.36 48.14
N THR A 968 22.03 -19.44 47.24
CA THR A 968 20.86 -18.54 47.19
C THR A 968 19.58 -19.36 47.11
N THR A 969 18.59 -19.02 47.93
CA THR A 969 17.25 -19.62 47.81
C THR A 969 16.47 -18.92 46.72
N VAL A 970 16.11 -19.64 45.66
CA VAL A 970 15.10 -19.21 44.69
C VAL A 970 13.74 -19.62 45.27
N ARG A 971 12.84 -18.66 45.50
CA ARG A 971 11.48 -18.90 46.04
C ARG A 971 10.55 -19.49 44.99
N ASN A 972 10.66 -19.00 43.76
CA ASN A 972 9.94 -19.48 42.59
C ASN A 972 10.58 -18.89 41.33
N VAL A 973 10.34 -19.54 40.19
CA VAL A 973 10.61 -18.97 38.86
C VAL A 973 9.57 -19.45 37.86
N GLN A 974 9.07 -18.52 37.06
CA GLN A 974 8.28 -18.74 35.87
C GLN A 974 9.01 -18.11 34.70
N ALA A 975 9.23 -18.88 33.63
CA ALA A 975 9.86 -18.36 32.42
C ALA A 975 9.14 -18.92 31.19
N SER A 976 9.10 -18.11 30.13
CA SER A 976 8.41 -18.45 28.89
C SER A 976 9.14 -17.87 27.69
N VAL A 977 9.23 -18.66 26.61
CA VAL A 977 9.47 -18.15 25.27
C VAL A 977 8.25 -17.34 24.83
N ILE A 978 8.47 -16.21 24.18
CA ILE A 978 7.41 -15.41 23.57
C ILE A 978 7.37 -15.70 22.08
N ASP A 979 6.25 -16.24 21.60
CA ASP A 979 6.04 -16.62 20.20
C ASP A 979 5.02 -15.70 19.53
N ASN A 980 5.31 -14.40 19.56
CA ASN A 980 4.59 -13.42 18.75
C ASN A 980 4.98 -13.52 17.25
N LYS A 981 5.49 -14.68 16.78
CA LYS A 981 5.85 -14.95 15.38
C LYS A 981 4.60 -15.18 14.54
N GLY A 982 4.00 -14.07 14.16
CA GLY A 982 2.87 -13.92 13.22
C GLY A 982 2.54 -12.44 12.97
N THR A 983 3.31 -11.54 13.59
CA THR A 983 3.16 -10.08 13.63
C THR A 983 4.53 -9.38 13.50
N THR A 984 5.48 -9.94 12.72
CA THR A 984 6.92 -9.61 12.67
C THR A 984 7.25 -8.18 12.19
N GLY A 985 6.75 -7.18 12.89
CA GLY A 985 6.54 -5.84 12.38
C GLY A 985 5.04 -5.67 12.30
N VAL A 986 4.51 -4.99 13.31
CA VAL A 986 3.42 -4.02 13.17
C VAL A 986 2.77 -4.09 11.79
N ARG A 987 1.61 -4.77 11.72
CA ARG A 987 0.90 -4.89 10.44
C ARG A 987 0.50 -3.48 10.02
N LEU A 988 0.87 -3.04 8.82
CA LEU A 988 0.20 -1.90 8.22
C LEU A 988 -1.21 -2.34 7.85
N THR A 989 -2.24 -1.63 8.30
CA THR A 989 -3.57 -1.84 7.74
C THR A 989 -3.55 -1.41 6.28
N SER A 990 -3.80 -2.31 5.34
CA SER A 990 -4.77 -1.93 4.29
C SER A 990 -6.05 -1.63 5.05
N MET A 991 -6.68 -0.47 4.82
CA MET A 991 -7.90 -0.09 5.53
C MET A 991 -8.78 -1.32 5.70
N ARG A 992 -8.95 -1.77 6.95
CA ARG A 992 -9.95 -2.77 7.25
C ARG A 992 -11.26 -2.09 6.91
N ILE A 993 -11.93 -2.57 5.86
CA ILE A 993 -13.40 -2.49 5.82
C ILE A 993 -13.85 -2.98 7.20
N PRO A 994 -14.54 -2.17 8.02
CA PRO A 994 -14.78 -2.49 9.42
C PRO A 994 -15.41 -3.88 9.57
N ASN A 995 -14.60 -4.86 9.97
CA ASN A 995 -15.10 -6.13 10.51
C ASN A 995 -15.58 -5.82 11.92
N GLY A 996 -16.87 -5.54 12.06
CA GLY A 996 -17.43 -5.18 13.36
C GLY A 996 -18.89 -4.74 13.37
N CYS A 997 -19.45 -4.29 12.25
CA CYS A 997 -20.89 -4.09 12.20
C CYS A 997 -21.56 -5.45 11.98
N LYS A 998 -21.94 -6.11 13.08
CA LYS A 998 -22.79 -7.31 13.01
C LYS A 998 -24.18 -7.02 12.41
N ALA A 999 -24.47 -5.74 12.15
CA ALA A 999 -25.61 -5.28 11.41
C ALA A 999 -25.73 -6.04 10.08
N VAL A 1000 -26.91 -6.63 9.88
CA VAL A 1000 -27.28 -7.33 8.66
C VAL A 1000 -28.13 -6.35 7.88
N TYR A 1001 -27.71 -6.01 6.67
CA TYR A 1001 -28.46 -5.09 5.81
C TYR A 1001 -29.13 -5.89 4.69
N ASN A 1002 -30.31 -5.46 4.26
CA ASN A 1002 -30.81 -5.89 2.97
C ASN A 1002 -30.03 -5.20 1.83
N LEU A 1003 -30.30 -5.57 0.58
CA LEU A 1003 -29.60 -5.00 -0.57
C LEU A 1003 -29.92 -3.51 -0.80
N GLN A 1004 -30.94 -2.98 -0.13
CA GLN A 1004 -31.33 -1.57 -0.14
C GLN A 1004 -30.59 -0.75 0.92
N GLY A 1005 -29.71 -1.38 1.71
CA GLY A 1005 -28.94 -0.71 2.77
C GLY A 1005 -29.71 -0.49 4.07
N GLU A 1006 -30.90 -1.10 4.22
CA GLU A 1006 -31.69 -1.02 5.44
C GLU A 1006 -31.20 -2.06 6.44
N GLN A 1007 -31.00 -1.66 7.69
CA GLN A 1007 -30.55 -2.56 8.76
C GLN A 1007 -31.69 -3.50 9.20
N MET A 1008 -31.52 -4.79 8.91
CA MET A 1008 -32.48 -5.86 9.19
C MET A 1008 -32.25 -6.55 10.54
N GLY A 1009 -31.09 -6.37 11.17
CA GLY A 1009 -30.77 -6.98 12.45
C GLY A 1009 -29.31 -6.80 12.85
N ASN A 1010 -28.90 -7.36 14.00
CA ASN A 1010 -27.56 -7.19 14.58
C ASN A 1010 -26.72 -8.48 14.62
N ASP A 1011 -27.22 -9.62 14.12
CA ASP A 1011 -26.45 -10.84 13.90
C ASP A 1011 -27.32 -11.86 13.14
N MET A 1012 -26.75 -12.67 12.24
CA MET A 1012 -27.48 -13.79 11.63
C MET A 1012 -27.45 -15.06 12.49
N GLY A 1013 -26.69 -15.08 13.59
CA GLY A 1013 -26.58 -16.23 14.49
C GLY A 1013 -27.63 -16.35 15.60
N ASN A 1014 -28.37 -15.27 15.91
CA ASN A 1014 -29.28 -15.24 17.07
C ASN A 1014 -30.75 -15.06 16.66
N GLY A 1015 -31.38 -16.15 16.21
CA GLY A 1015 -32.79 -16.47 16.49
C GLY A 1015 -33.92 -15.56 15.96
N ARG A 1016 -33.64 -14.47 15.24
CA ARG A 1016 -34.66 -13.75 14.46
C ARG A 1016 -34.60 -14.22 13.01
N SER A 1017 -35.67 -14.87 12.55
CA SER A 1017 -35.82 -15.40 11.20
C SER A 1017 -35.88 -14.27 10.17
N LEU A 1018 -34.75 -13.96 9.53
CA LEU A 1018 -34.73 -13.15 8.32
C LEU A 1018 -35.41 -13.94 7.19
N PRO A 1019 -36.27 -13.31 6.37
CA PRO A 1019 -36.85 -13.96 5.20
C PRO A 1019 -35.78 -14.53 4.26
N HIS A 1020 -36.13 -15.56 3.50
CA HIS A 1020 -35.29 -16.14 2.45
C HIS A 1020 -34.83 -15.02 1.51
N GLY A 1021 -33.52 -14.80 1.41
CA GLY A 1021 -33.02 -13.61 0.73
C GLY A 1021 -31.52 -13.38 0.84
N LEU A 1022 -31.03 -12.41 0.08
CA LEU A 1022 -29.65 -11.96 0.10
C LEU A 1022 -29.49 -10.78 1.07
N TYR A 1023 -28.51 -10.88 1.95
CA TYR A 1023 -28.17 -9.84 2.91
C TYR A 1023 -26.69 -9.51 2.86
N ILE A 1024 -26.35 -8.32 3.33
CA ILE A 1024 -24.96 -7.85 3.50
C ILE A 1024 -24.64 -7.87 4.98
N GLN A 1025 -23.61 -8.62 5.38
CA GLN A 1025 -23.07 -8.58 6.74
C GLN A 1025 -21.54 -8.57 6.67
N ASN A 1026 -20.90 -7.62 7.34
CA ASN A 1026 -19.44 -7.39 7.28
C ASN A 1026 -18.90 -7.30 5.85
N GLY A 1027 -19.58 -6.55 4.97
CA GLY A 1027 -19.19 -6.35 3.57
C GLY A 1027 -19.29 -7.60 2.69
N LYS A 1028 -19.86 -8.71 3.18
CA LYS A 1028 -20.03 -9.95 2.43
C LYS A 1028 -21.51 -10.23 2.18
N LYS A 1029 -21.82 -10.65 0.95
CA LYS A 1029 -23.13 -11.21 0.60
C LYS A 1029 -23.31 -12.53 1.34
N ARG A 1030 -24.46 -12.69 1.98
CA ARG A 1030 -24.86 -13.87 2.74
C ARG A 1030 -26.28 -14.24 2.32
N ILE A 1031 -26.48 -15.52 2.08
CA ILE A 1031 -27.79 -16.04 1.65
C ILE A 1031 -28.44 -16.68 2.87
N VAL A 1032 -29.59 -16.15 3.28
CA VAL A 1032 -30.46 -16.83 4.23
C VAL A 1032 -31.39 -17.70 3.41
N ARG A 1033 -31.30 -19.02 3.64
CA ARG A 1033 -32.17 -20.04 3.06
C ARG A 1033 -33.14 -20.58 4.11
#